data_AF-A0A947GXG9-F1
#
_entry.id   AF-A0A947GXG9-F1
#
_cell.length_a   1.000
_cell.length_b   1.000
_cell.length_c   1.000
_cell.angle_alpha   90.00
_cell.angle_beta   90.00
_cell.angle_gamma   90.00
#
_symmetry.space_group_name_H-M   'P 1'
#
loop_
_entity.id
_entity.type
_entity.pdbx_description
1 polymer ?
#
loop_
_entity_poly.entity_id
_entity_poly.type
_entity_poly.pdbx_seq_one_letter_code
_entity_poly.pdbx_strand_id
1 'polypeptide(L)'
;MSTEAKCPFSGGARKPTVAAGPSNADWWPNQLNLKILHQHSELSNPMGRAFNYAEAFKSLDLDAVVKDLHALMTDSQDWWPADYGHYGPFFIRMAWHGAGTYRIADGRGGAGSGAQRFAPLNSWPDNVNLDKARRLLWPIKQKYGSKLSWADLMVLTGNVALESMGFKTFGFAGGREDTWEPGEDVYWGPEGKWLEDERYSGDRELENPLAAVQMGLIYVNPEGPNGNPDPVASARDIRETFARMAMNDEETVALVAGGHTFGKCHGAADPGQYVGPEPEAAGIEEQGLGWKNSFGSGKGVHTISSGIEGAWTTNPIQWDHDYLNILFKYEWVLTKSPAGAKQWTPKDASAAGTVPDAHDASKRHAPMMTTADLALRMDPVYEKISRHFLANPQAFADAFAKAWFKLTHRDMGPVSRYLGPLVPAEPLIWQDPIPAVDHELIGAQDIAALKARVLASGLSISQLVTTAWASAATFRGSDKRGGANGARIRLAPQKDWAVNQPAELAKVLQTLEAIQKDFNSAQSGGKKVSLADLIVLGGCAAVEAAARKAGQEVTVPFSPGRMDASQAQTDVDAFAVLEPTADGFRNYIRKGQEGSAAEQLVDRANLMTLTAPEMTVLVGGLRALGANFGQSGHGVFTKRPETVTNDFFVNLLDMRTKWQKSATSEGVLEGQDRATGELKWTGTVVDLVFGSNSQLRALAEAYACSDAQQAFVHDFVSAWNKVMNLDRFDLA
;
A
#
# COMPACT_ATOMS: atom_id res chain seq x y z
N MET A 1 -36.81 63.47 9.60
CA MET A 1 -36.65 62.39 8.60
C MET A 1 -35.17 62.11 8.42
N SER A 2 -34.70 60.95 8.89
CA SER A 2 -33.63 60.20 8.24
C SER A 2 -33.92 58.72 8.47
N THR A 3 -34.78 58.19 7.60
CA THR A 3 -34.96 56.76 7.39
C THR A 3 -33.68 56.20 6.78
N GLU A 4 -32.74 55.77 7.61
CA GLU A 4 -31.74 54.80 7.16
C GLU A 4 -32.38 53.42 7.24
N ALA A 5 -32.77 52.91 6.07
CA ALA A 5 -33.12 51.52 5.90
C ALA A 5 -31.92 50.65 6.29
N LYS A 6 -32.03 49.88 7.38
CA LYS A 6 -31.12 48.76 7.64
C LYS A 6 -31.28 47.78 6.49
N CYS A 7 -30.36 47.81 5.53
CA CYS A 7 -30.23 46.78 4.51
C CYS A 7 -30.06 45.43 5.25
N PRO A 8 -30.93 44.43 5.05
CA PRO A 8 -30.83 43.14 5.74
C PRO A 8 -29.62 42.33 5.29
N PHE A 9 -28.93 42.78 4.23
CA PHE A 9 -27.65 42.24 3.78
C PHE A 9 -26.53 43.08 4.37
N SER A 10 -26.18 42.85 5.65
CA SER A 10 -24.89 43.33 6.16
C SER A 10 -23.79 42.67 5.30
N GLY A 11 -23.05 43.49 4.57
CA GLY A 11 -21.97 43.08 3.67
C GLY A 11 -20.74 42.53 4.39
N GLY A 12 -20.93 41.56 5.28
CA GLY A 12 -19.84 40.76 5.82
C GLY A 12 -19.12 40.02 4.69
N ALA A 13 -17.80 39.85 4.82
CA ALA A 13 -17.03 39.06 3.88
C ALA A 13 -17.72 37.70 3.66
N ARG A 14 -17.98 37.33 2.40
CA ARG A 14 -18.53 36.01 2.06
C ARG A 14 -17.58 34.97 2.67
N LYS A 15 -18.10 34.11 3.54
CA LYS A 15 -17.32 32.99 4.09
C LYS A 15 -17.13 31.96 2.97
N PRO A 16 -15.90 31.71 2.51
CA PRO A 16 -15.65 30.68 1.52
C PRO A 16 -15.78 29.28 2.16
N THR A 17 -15.91 28.26 1.32
CA THR A 17 -15.75 26.86 1.76
C THR A 17 -14.32 26.66 2.26
N VAL A 18 -14.18 26.11 3.47
CA VAL A 18 -12.89 25.82 4.11
C VAL A 18 -12.92 24.41 4.70
N ALA A 19 -11.75 23.77 4.86
CA ALA A 19 -11.64 22.41 5.39
C ALA A 19 -12.22 22.26 6.81
N ALA A 20 -12.14 23.30 7.64
CA ALA A 20 -12.68 23.33 9.00
C ALA A 20 -14.22 23.49 9.07
N GLY A 21 -14.90 23.63 7.94
CA GLY A 21 -16.37 23.69 7.90
C GLY A 21 -16.99 22.30 8.08
N PRO A 22 -18.19 22.18 8.68
CA PRO A 22 -18.88 20.90 8.78
C PRO A 22 -19.04 20.25 7.40
N SER A 23 -18.64 18.98 7.31
CA SER A 23 -18.77 18.10 6.17
C SER A 23 -19.99 17.19 6.33
N ASN A 24 -20.34 16.42 5.29
CA ASN A 24 -21.40 15.42 5.40
C ASN A 24 -21.08 14.33 6.44
N ALA A 25 -19.79 14.01 6.66
CA ALA A 25 -19.38 13.02 7.64
C ALA A 25 -19.68 13.46 9.08
N ASP A 26 -19.70 14.77 9.36
CA ASP A 26 -20.07 15.29 10.68
C ASP A 26 -21.55 15.08 11.00
N TRP A 27 -22.41 15.08 9.98
CA TRP A 27 -23.84 14.81 10.13
C TRP A 27 -24.18 13.32 10.04
N TRP A 28 -23.45 12.59 9.20
CA TRP A 28 -23.66 11.17 8.90
C TRP A 28 -22.34 10.40 8.96
N PRO A 29 -21.81 10.12 10.17
CA PRO A 29 -20.48 9.52 10.35
C PRO A 29 -20.38 8.08 9.80
N ASN A 30 -21.51 7.39 9.66
CA ASN A 30 -21.59 6.05 9.07
C ASN A 30 -21.82 6.09 7.55
N GLN A 31 -21.64 7.23 6.90
CA GLN A 31 -21.79 7.35 5.45
C GLN A 31 -20.58 6.71 4.73
N LEU A 32 -20.87 5.85 3.75
CA LEU A 32 -19.85 5.22 2.91
C LEU A 32 -18.95 6.26 2.20
N ASN A 33 -17.63 6.13 2.36
CA ASN A 33 -16.65 7.05 1.78
C ASN A 33 -16.30 6.68 0.33
N LEU A 34 -17.01 7.24 -0.65
CA LEU A 34 -16.68 7.05 -2.08
C LEU A 34 -15.54 7.93 -2.60
N LYS A 35 -15.02 8.87 -1.79
CA LYS A 35 -13.94 9.76 -2.23
C LYS A 35 -12.69 8.99 -2.64
N ILE A 36 -12.42 7.88 -1.96
CA ILE A 36 -11.27 7.00 -2.24
C ILE A 36 -11.30 6.37 -3.64
N LEU A 37 -12.46 6.38 -4.32
CA LEU A 37 -12.61 5.90 -5.70
C LEU A 37 -12.44 7.03 -6.74
N HIS A 38 -12.20 8.26 -6.30
CA HIS A 38 -12.02 9.44 -7.16
C HIS A 38 -10.63 10.07 -7.02
N GLN A 39 -9.79 9.54 -6.11
CA GLN A 39 -8.42 10.01 -5.91
C GLN A 39 -7.51 9.60 -7.06
N HIS A 40 -6.39 10.31 -7.16
CA HIS A 40 -5.33 10.10 -8.14
C HIS A 40 -5.85 10.16 -9.58
N SER A 41 -6.89 10.97 -9.80
CA SER A 41 -7.46 11.21 -11.11
C SER A 41 -6.59 12.15 -11.94
N GLU A 42 -6.90 12.25 -13.22
CA GLU A 42 -6.30 13.22 -14.13
C GLU A 42 -6.53 14.68 -13.71
N LEU A 43 -7.49 14.94 -12.81
CA LEU A 43 -7.83 16.29 -12.35
C LEU A 43 -6.85 16.80 -11.29
N SER A 44 -6.23 15.90 -10.52
CA SER A 44 -5.20 16.25 -9.53
C SER A 44 -3.78 16.17 -10.10
N ASN A 45 -3.58 15.45 -11.21
CA ASN A 45 -2.26 15.21 -11.80
C ASN A 45 -1.84 16.28 -12.84
N PRO A 46 -0.76 17.06 -12.60
CA PRO A 46 -0.30 18.11 -13.51
C PRO A 46 0.49 17.59 -14.73
N MET A 47 0.85 16.30 -14.79
CA MET A 47 1.71 15.75 -15.84
C MET A 47 0.97 15.51 -17.18
N GLY A 48 -0.36 15.52 -17.16
CA GLY A 48 -1.21 15.24 -18.32
C GLY A 48 -1.35 13.75 -18.62
N ARG A 49 -2.47 13.36 -19.24
CA ARG A 49 -2.86 11.95 -19.46
C ARG A 49 -1.89 11.12 -20.32
N ALA A 50 -1.05 11.77 -21.13
CA ALA A 50 -0.12 11.10 -22.04
C ALA A 50 1.29 10.89 -21.44
N PHE A 51 1.55 11.42 -20.23
CA PHE A 51 2.86 11.26 -19.59
C PHE A 51 3.06 9.80 -19.14
N ASN A 52 4.19 9.21 -19.52
CA ASN A 52 4.62 7.90 -19.08
C ASN A 52 5.93 8.06 -18.29
N TYR A 53 5.86 7.79 -16.98
CA TYR A 53 7.02 7.96 -16.10
C TYR A 53 8.13 6.95 -16.40
N ALA A 54 7.78 5.71 -16.77
CA ALA A 54 8.79 4.69 -17.07
C ALA A 54 9.68 5.12 -18.26
N GLU A 55 9.09 5.67 -19.31
CA GLU A 55 9.84 6.23 -20.45
C GLU A 55 10.65 7.48 -20.06
N ALA A 56 10.08 8.36 -19.23
CA ALA A 56 10.80 9.53 -18.73
C ALA A 56 12.04 9.13 -17.91
N PHE A 57 11.90 8.16 -17.00
CA PHE A 57 12.97 7.64 -16.15
C PHE A 57 14.04 6.90 -16.96
N LYS A 58 13.69 6.10 -17.98
CA LYS A 58 14.66 5.47 -18.88
C LYS A 58 15.58 6.47 -19.58
N SER A 59 15.14 7.72 -19.73
CA SER A 59 15.94 8.82 -20.31
C SER A 59 16.72 9.65 -19.29
N LEU A 60 16.70 9.27 -18.01
CA LEU A 60 17.43 9.92 -16.91
C LEU A 60 18.90 9.47 -16.92
N ASP A 61 19.81 10.42 -16.75
CA ASP A 61 21.22 10.11 -16.44
C ASP A 61 21.33 9.79 -14.94
N LEU A 62 21.14 8.51 -14.59
CA LEU A 62 21.14 8.08 -13.19
C LEU A 62 22.51 8.26 -12.52
N ASP A 63 23.60 8.09 -13.26
CA ASP A 63 24.96 8.28 -12.74
C ASP A 63 25.19 9.75 -12.35
N ALA A 64 24.67 10.70 -13.15
CA ALA A 64 24.72 12.12 -12.79
C ALA A 64 23.89 12.44 -11.54
N VAL A 65 22.72 11.82 -11.37
CA VAL A 65 21.90 11.96 -10.14
C VAL A 65 22.67 11.44 -8.92
N VAL A 66 23.23 10.24 -9.01
CA VAL A 66 24.03 9.62 -7.93
C VAL A 66 25.23 10.50 -7.58
N LYS A 67 25.93 11.06 -8.58
CA LYS A 67 27.04 11.98 -8.37
C LYS A 67 26.61 13.26 -7.63
N ASP A 68 25.50 13.87 -8.03
CA ASP A 68 24.98 15.06 -7.35
C ASP A 68 24.54 14.75 -5.91
N LEU A 69 23.94 13.57 -5.68
CA LEU A 69 23.58 13.11 -4.35
C LEU A 69 24.82 12.91 -3.47
N HIS A 70 25.88 12.29 -3.99
CA HIS A 70 27.16 12.17 -3.28
C HIS A 70 27.75 13.54 -2.89
N ALA A 71 27.67 14.52 -3.79
CA ALA A 71 28.12 15.88 -3.48
C ALA A 71 27.26 16.52 -2.37
N LEU A 72 25.93 16.37 -2.48
CA LEU A 72 24.99 16.90 -1.48
C LEU A 72 25.23 16.32 -0.09
N MET A 73 25.69 15.07 0.04
CA MET A 73 25.93 14.44 1.34
C MET A 73 26.83 15.28 2.26
N THR A 74 27.79 16.03 1.72
CA THR A 74 28.74 16.84 2.49
C THR A 74 28.63 18.35 2.23
N ASP A 75 27.65 18.78 1.43
CA ASP A 75 27.36 20.19 1.16
C ASP A 75 26.42 20.76 2.23
N SER A 76 26.97 20.94 3.45
CA SER A 76 26.23 21.43 4.61
C SER A 76 25.63 22.82 4.38
N GLN A 77 24.32 22.94 4.56
CA GLN A 77 23.56 24.17 4.41
C GLN A 77 23.39 24.89 5.76
N ASP A 78 23.63 26.21 5.78
CA ASP A 78 23.55 27.00 7.02
C ASP A 78 22.19 26.94 7.71
N TRP A 79 21.10 26.82 6.94
CA TRP A 79 19.74 26.75 7.49
C TRP A 79 19.42 25.41 8.16
N TRP A 80 20.20 24.36 7.89
CA TRP A 80 20.12 23.07 8.55
C TRP A 80 21.48 22.34 8.53
N PRO A 81 22.45 22.71 9.38
CA PRO A 81 23.81 22.18 9.31
C PRO A 81 23.87 20.66 9.42
N ALA A 82 24.73 20.02 8.61
CA ALA A 82 24.88 18.56 8.64
C ALA A 82 25.60 18.10 9.92
N ASP A 83 25.02 17.12 10.62
CA ASP A 83 25.72 16.45 11.72
C ASP A 83 26.99 15.80 11.20
N TYR A 84 28.11 15.99 11.91
CA TYR A 84 29.42 15.43 11.53
C TYR A 84 29.90 15.88 10.14
N GLY A 85 29.30 16.93 9.56
CA GLY A 85 29.55 17.36 8.19
C GLY A 85 28.96 16.43 7.12
N HIS A 86 28.03 15.53 7.45
CA HIS A 86 27.46 14.56 6.52
C HIS A 86 25.95 14.32 6.73
N TYR A 87 25.12 14.56 5.70
CA TYR A 87 23.66 14.34 5.77
C TYR A 87 23.22 12.88 5.62
N GLY A 88 24.14 11.98 5.28
CA GLY A 88 23.84 10.57 5.03
C GLY A 88 22.89 9.92 6.03
N PRO A 89 23.14 9.96 7.36
CA PRO A 89 22.25 9.34 8.34
C PRO A 89 20.84 9.96 8.33
N PHE A 90 20.73 11.27 8.08
CA PHE A 90 19.45 11.96 7.99
C PHE A 90 18.63 11.52 6.78
N PHE A 91 19.29 11.26 5.65
CA PHE A 91 18.63 10.74 4.45
C PHE A 91 18.30 9.25 4.55
N ILE A 92 19.11 8.44 5.26
CA ILE A 92 18.75 7.05 5.59
C ILE A 92 17.44 7.03 6.39
N ARG A 93 17.32 7.86 7.43
CA ARG A 93 16.07 8.02 8.19
C ARG A 93 14.91 8.43 7.28
N MET A 94 15.10 9.40 6.39
CA MET A 94 14.05 9.83 5.46
C MET A 94 13.53 8.67 4.59
N ALA A 95 14.44 7.90 3.99
CA ALA A 95 14.09 6.75 3.16
C ALA A 95 13.45 5.62 3.98
N TRP A 96 14.00 5.33 5.17
CA TRP A 96 13.44 4.38 6.14
C TRP A 96 12.00 4.74 6.50
N HIS A 97 11.72 5.98 6.91
CA HIS A 97 10.38 6.43 7.28
C HIS A 97 9.41 6.45 6.10
N GLY A 98 9.92 6.76 4.89
CA GLY A 98 9.11 6.74 3.68
C GLY A 98 8.61 5.33 3.38
N ALA A 99 9.52 4.36 3.36
CA ALA A 99 9.20 2.96 3.11
C ALA A 99 8.52 2.27 4.31
N GLY A 100 8.80 2.74 5.52
CA GLY A 100 8.45 2.12 6.79
C GLY A 100 6.99 2.22 7.19
N THR A 101 6.12 2.83 6.39
CA THR A 101 4.67 2.90 6.70
C THR A 101 3.86 1.74 6.11
N TYR A 102 4.50 0.89 5.30
CA TYR A 102 3.86 -0.20 4.56
C TYR A 102 3.27 -1.29 5.47
N ARG A 103 2.14 -1.88 5.09
CA ARG A 103 1.50 -2.97 5.84
C ARG A 103 1.05 -4.10 4.93
N ILE A 104 1.31 -5.34 5.34
CA ILE A 104 1.01 -6.52 4.50
C ILE A 104 -0.48 -6.76 4.31
N ALA A 105 -1.31 -6.37 5.27
CA ALA A 105 -2.73 -6.69 5.30
C ALA A 105 -3.49 -6.08 4.10
N ASP A 106 -3.18 -4.84 3.74
CA ASP A 106 -3.80 -4.15 2.60
C ASP A 106 -2.79 -3.60 1.57
N GLY A 107 -1.49 -3.76 1.83
CA GLY A 107 -0.41 -3.29 0.94
C GLY A 107 -0.25 -1.77 0.92
N ARG A 108 -1.00 -1.03 1.74
CA ARG A 108 -0.96 0.44 1.81
C ARG A 108 0.23 0.94 2.64
N GLY A 109 0.51 2.23 2.52
CA GLY A 109 1.75 2.84 3.00
C GLY A 109 2.92 2.52 2.07
N GLY A 110 4.15 2.72 2.54
CA GLY A 110 5.35 2.48 1.77
C GLY A 110 5.83 3.70 0.97
N ALA A 111 6.91 3.48 0.20
CA ALA A 111 7.60 4.53 -0.54
C ALA A 111 7.03 4.76 -1.96
N GLY A 112 6.16 3.87 -2.44
CA GLY A 112 5.75 3.74 -3.83
C GLY A 112 5.05 4.95 -4.45
N SER A 113 4.52 5.87 -3.63
CA SER A 113 3.80 7.07 -4.06
C SER A 113 4.50 8.39 -3.67
N GLY A 114 5.55 8.33 -2.85
CA GLY A 114 6.17 9.51 -2.27
C GLY A 114 5.27 10.26 -1.26
N ALA A 115 4.31 9.55 -0.65
CA ALA A 115 3.29 10.12 0.25
C ALA A 115 3.85 10.85 1.49
N GLN A 116 5.10 10.62 1.88
CA GLN A 116 5.75 11.38 2.97
C GLN A 116 5.79 12.90 2.72
N ARG A 117 5.55 13.36 1.48
CA ARG A 117 5.42 14.77 1.12
C ARG A 117 4.09 15.41 1.51
N PHE A 118 3.07 14.60 1.81
CA PHE A 118 1.70 15.05 2.03
C PHE A 118 1.21 14.72 3.44
N ALA A 119 0.14 15.39 3.87
CA ALA A 119 -0.59 15.03 5.08
C ALA A 119 -1.14 13.59 4.99
N PRO A 120 -1.28 12.87 6.13
CA PRO A 120 -0.80 13.26 7.45
C PRO A 120 0.70 12.98 7.64
N LEU A 121 1.34 12.20 6.76
CA LEU A 121 2.70 11.70 6.94
C LEU A 121 3.74 12.82 7.03
N ASN A 122 3.58 13.92 6.29
CA ASN A 122 4.51 15.06 6.34
C ASN A 122 4.58 15.73 7.72
N SER A 123 3.62 15.43 8.61
CA SER A 123 3.39 16.08 9.90
C SER A 123 3.26 15.11 11.07
N TRP A 124 3.43 13.81 10.84
CA TRP A 124 3.53 12.83 11.93
C TRP A 124 4.68 13.18 12.89
N PRO A 125 4.50 13.01 14.22
CA PRO A 125 5.57 13.26 15.19
C PRO A 125 6.85 12.51 14.88
N ASP A 126 6.76 11.28 14.39
CA ASP A 126 7.94 10.47 14.06
C ASP A 126 8.66 10.95 12.78
N ASN A 127 8.01 11.79 11.96
CA ASN A 127 8.58 12.42 10.77
C ASN A 127 9.12 13.83 11.02
N VAL A 128 9.22 14.24 12.29
CA VAL A 128 9.80 15.51 12.70
C VAL A 128 11.14 15.78 11.99
N ASN A 129 11.28 17.00 11.50
CA ASN A 129 12.40 17.51 10.70
C ASN A 129 12.62 16.86 9.31
N LEU A 130 11.90 15.79 8.92
CA LEU A 130 12.07 15.21 7.59
C LEU A 130 11.58 16.14 6.46
N ASP A 131 10.81 17.17 6.78
CA ASP A 131 10.56 18.31 5.90
C ASP A 131 11.85 19.02 5.47
N LYS A 132 12.84 19.14 6.38
CA LYS A 132 14.18 19.67 6.08
C LYS A 132 14.96 18.71 5.19
N ALA A 133 14.91 17.40 5.45
CA ALA A 133 15.54 16.39 4.61
C ALA A 133 15.03 16.46 3.16
N ARG A 134 13.71 16.48 2.97
CA ARG A 134 13.11 16.62 1.65
C ARG A 134 13.46 17.95 0.99
N ARG A 135 13.56 19.04 1.77
CA ARG A 135 13.94 20.36 1.26
C ARG A 135 15.38 20.40 0.74
N LEU A 136 16.32 19.68 1.37
CA LEU A 136 17.70 19.55 0.87
C LEU A 136 17.77 18.91 -0.52
N LEU A 137 16.81 18.04 -0.86
CA LEU A 137 16.75 17.34 -2.14
C LEU A 137 16.05 18.13 -3.26
N TRP A 138 15.40 19.25 -2.93
CA TRP A 138 14.69 20.06 -3.91
C TRP A 138 15.57 20.49 -5.10
N PRO A 139 16.82 20.98 -4.93
CA PRO A 139 17.66 21.35 -6.06
C PRO A 139 17.92 20.19 -7.04
N ILE A 140 18.05 18.96 -6.53
CA ILE A 140 18.22 17.75 -7.35
C ILE A 140 16.91 17.45 -8.09
N LYS A 141 15.77 17.43 -7.39
CA LYS A 141 14.46 17.24 -8.04
C LYS A 141 14.20 18.29 -9.13
N GLN A 142 14.56 19.54 -8.86
CA GLN A 142 14.41 20.65 -9.79
C GLN A 142 15.29 20.45 -11.03
N LYS A 143 16.55 20.03 -10.85
CA LYS A 143 17.50 19.77 -11.94
C LYS A 143 17.04 18.65 -12.88
N TYR A 144 16.52 17.55 -12.33
CA TYR A 144 16.15 16.36 -13.11
C TYR A 144 14.67 16.32 -13.52
N GLY A 145 13.84 17.21 -12.97
CA GLY A 145 12.47 17.45 -13.42
C GLY A 145 11.60 16.20 -13.37
N SER A 146 10.77 16.02 -14.39
CA SER A 146 9.80 14.91 -14.48
C SER A 146 10.42 13.53 -14.72
N LYS A 147 11.71 13.46 -15.08
CA LYS A 147 12.42 12.19 -15.28
C LYS A 147 12.75 11.46 -13.98
N LEU A 148 12.68 12.17 -12.85
CA LEU A 148 12.95 11.63 -11.53
C LEU A 148 11.81 12.03 -10.59
N SER A 149 11.00 11.07 -10.17
CA SER A 149 9.94 11.30 -9.18
C SER A 149 10.53 11.57 -7.80
N TRP A 150 9.76 12.22 -6.93
CA TRP A 150 10.14 12.34 -5.52
C TRP A 150 10.17 10.98 -4.84
N ALA A 151 9.24 10.09 -5.18
CA ALA A 151 9.20 8.72 -4.65
C ALA A 151 10.53 7.98 -4.89
N ASP A 152 11.05 8.00 -6.12
CA ASP A 152 12.34 7.40 -6.45
C ASP A 152 13.51 8.17 -5.84
N LEU A 153 13.49 9.51 -5.88
CA LEU A 153 14.56 10.35 -5.33
C LEU A 153 14.76 10.11 -3.83
N MET A 154 13.69 10.01 -3.04
CA MET A 154 13.82 9.79 -1.59
C MET A 154 14.48 8.45 -1.27
N VAL A 155 14.11 7.39 -1.98
CA VAL A 155 14.72 6.06 -1.81
C VAL A 155 16.17 6.05 -2.30
N LEU A 156 16.42 6.56 -3.51
CA LEU A 156 17.76 6.62 -4.08
C LEU A 156 18.73 7.39 -3.18
N THR A 157 18.28 8.48 -2.57
CA THR A 157 19.08 9.26 -1.63
C THR A 157 19.51 8.42 -0.43
N GLY A 158 18.63 7.59 0.14
CA GLY A 158 18.97 6.67 1.23
C GLY A 158 20.02 5.63 0.80
N ASN A 159 19.90 5.07 -0.40
CA ASN A 159 20.90 4.15 -0.96
C ASN A 159 22.27 4.83 -1.14
N VAL A 160 22.31 6.01 -1.77
CA VAL A 160 23.56 6.75 -1.99
C VAL A 160 24.18 7.18 -0.66
N ALA A 161 23.36 7.51 0.34
CA ALA A 161 23.84 7.81 1.68
C ALA A 161 24.57 6.61 2.30
N LEU A 162 23.98 5.41 2.26
CA LEU A 162 24.62 4.18 2.73
C LEU A 162 25.96 3.93 2.00
N GLU A 163 25.98 4.05 0.68
CA GLU A 163 27.17 3.80 -0.14
C GLU A 163 28.28 4.83 0.12
N SER A 164 27.91 6.10 0.27
CA SER A 164 28.85 7.18 0.60
C SER A 164 29.56 6.99 1.95
N MET A 165 28.93 6.28 2.88
CA MET A 165 29.46 5.97 4.20
C MET A 165 30.09 4.57 4.28
N GLY A 166 30.28 3.89 3.15
CA GLY A 166 31.03 2.64 3.05
C GLY A 166 30.21 1.35 3.12
N PHE A 167 28.87 1.42 3.08
CA PHE A 167 28.01 0.24 2.99
C PHE A 167 27.60 -0.04 1.55
N LYS A 168 27.92 -1.21 1.01
CA LYS A 168 27.50 -1.60 -0.33
C LYS A 168 26.05 -2.12 -0.31
N THR A 169 25.14 -1.40 -0.97
CA THR A 169 23.74 -1.84 -1.07
C THR A 169 23.58 -3.04 -2.00
N PHE A 170 22.44 -3.75 -1.90
CA PHE A 170 22.12 -4.85 -2.80
C PHE A 170 21.81 -4.36 -4.23
N GLY A 171 21.27 -3.15 -4.35
CA GLY A 171 20.94 -2.46 -5.60
C GLY A 171 19.82 -1.44 -5.41
N PHE A 172 19.32 -0.90 -6.52
CA PHE A 172 18.24 0.09 -6.57
C PHE A 172 17.40 -0.07 -7.84
N ALA A 173 16.10 0.15 -7.74
CA ALA A 173 15.22 0.31 -8.88
C ALA A 173 14.38 1.58 -8.78
N GLY A 174 14.30 2.32 -9.88
CA GLY A 174 13.29 3.35 -10.11
C GLY A 174 11.99 2.76 -10.67
N GLY A 175 11.00 3.61 -10.89
CA GLY A 175 9.68 3.23 -11.42
C GLY A 175 8.51 3.56 -10.49
N ARG A 176 8.75 4.33 -9.42
CA ARG A 176 7.69 4.85 -8.54
C ARG A 176 7.14 6.16 -9.11
N GLU A 177 5.85 6.20 -9.39
CA GLU A 177 5.18 7.39 -9.87
C GLU A 177 4.76 8.29 -8.70
N ASP A 178 4.96 9.60 -8.84
CA ASP A 178 4.50 10.56 -7.84
C ASP A 178 2.97 10.65 -7.84
N THR A 179 2.39 10.68 -6.63
CA THR A 179 1.03 11.19 -6.43
C THR A 179 1.03 12.69 -6.19
N TRP A 180 -0.15 13.30 -6.34
CA TRP A 180 -0.34 14.75 -6.35
C TRP A 180 -1.33 15.26 -5.30
N GLU A 181 -1.85 14.37 -4.45
CA GLU A 181 -2.76 14.71 -3.36
C GLU A 181 -2.58 13.72 -2.19
N PRO A 182 -2.94 14.11 -0.95
CA PRO A 182 -2.98 13.21 0.20
C PRO A 182 -3.85 11.98 -0.06
N GLY A 183 -3.42 10.81 0.39
CA GLY A 183 -4.28 9.61 0.39
C GLY A 183 -5.38 9.71 1.44
N GLU A 184 -6.62 9.42 1.05
CA GLU A 184 -7.77 9.29 1.97
C GLU A 184 -8.17 7.81 2.17
N ASP A 185 -7.43 6.89 1.54
CA ASP A 185 -7.71 5.46 1.48
C ASP A 185 -7.00 4.64 2.56
N VAL A 186 -6.17 5.26 3.39
CA VAL A 186 -5.42 4.57 4.45
C VAL A 186 -6.06 4.76 5.82
N TYR A 187 -6.49 3.65 6.44
CA TYR A 187 -6.86 3.62 7.86
C TYR A 187 -5.60 3.51 8.73
N TRP A 188 -5.16 4.66 9.27
CA TRP A 188 -3.99 4.77 10.15
C TRP A 188 -4.25 4.45 11.63
N GLY A 189 -5.53 4.33 12.01
CA GLY A 189 -5.98 4.05 13.37
C GLY A 189 -7.18 4.92 13.79
N PRO A 190 -7.83 4.58 14.90
CA PRO A 190 -9.05 5.25 15.36
C PRO A 190 -8.78 6.53 16.17
N GLU A 191 -7.53 6.82 16.53
CA GLU A 191 -7.19 7.83 17.52
C GLU A 191 -7.50 9.26 17.06
N GLY A 192 -7.99 10.07 17.99
CA GLY A 192 -8.21 11.50 17.78
C GLY A 192 -6.98 12.39 18.02
N LYS A 193 -5.89 11.85 18.57
CA LYS A 193 -4.64 12.59 18.83
C LYS A 193 -3.39 11.77 18.49
N TRP A 194 -2.30 12.49 18.21
CA TRP A 194 -0.99 11.90 18.01
C TRP A 194 -0.48 11.17 19.25
N LEU A 195 0.22 10.06 19.04
CA LEU A 195 0.86 9.23 20.05
C LEU A 195 -0.10 8.54 21.06
N GLU A 196 -1.41 8.55 20.81
CA GLU A 196 -2.36 7.67 21.51
C GLU A 196 -2.33 6.25 20.93
N ASP A 197 -2.81 5.27 21.72
CA ASP A 197 -2.74 3.83 21.44
C ASP A 197 -4.11 3.12 21.58
N GLU A 198 -5.21 3.78 21.20
CA GLU A 198 -6.59 3.22 21.22
C GLU A 198 -6.83 2.11 20.17
N ARG A 199 -5.80 1.32 19.89
CA ARG A 199 -5.68 0.32 18.84
C ARG A 199 -5.38 -1.10 19.35
N TYR A 200 -5.39 -1.30 20.66
CA TYR A 200 -5.13 -2.59 21.28
C TYR A 200 -6.39 -3.16 21.93
N SER A 201 -6.59 -4.47 21.78
CA SER A 201 -7.58 -5.24 22.53
C SER A 201 -6.93 -6.38 23.32
N GLY A 202 -7.63 -6.92 24.32
CA GLY A 202 -7.18 -8.11 25.05
C GLY A 202 -5.78 -7.97 25.65
N ASP A 203 -4.95 -9.00 25.48
CA ASP A 203 -3.53 -8.98 25.88
C ASP A 203 -2.69 -8.34 24.76
N ARG A 204 -2.82 -7.02 24.58
CA ARG A 204 -2.03 -6.21 23.63
C ARG A 204 -2.07 -6.76 22.19
N GLU A 205 -3.25 -7.19 21.75
CA GLU A 205 -3.52 -7.57 20.37
C GLU A 205 -3.74 -6.30 19.53
N LEU A 206 -2.82 -6.01 18.63
CA LEU A 206 -2.89 -4.83 17.76
C LEU A 206 -4.02 -5.00 16.74
N GLU A 207 -4.87 -4.00 16.60
CA GLU A 207 -5.97 -3.99 15.63
C GLU A 207 -5.45 -4.22 14.20
N ASN A 208 -6.00 -5.20 13.49
CA ASN A 208 -5.74 -5.38 12.06
C ASN A 208 -6.53 -4.32 11.28
N PRO A 209 -5.93 -3.55 10.35
CA PRO A 209 -4.67 -3.82 9.65
C PRO A 209 -3.42 -3.04 10.12
N LEU A 210 -3.47 -2.39 11.29
CA LEU A 210 -2.42 -1.49 11.78
C LEU A 210 -1.08 -2.22 12.00
N ALA A 211 0.02 -1.51 11.79
CA ALA A 211 1.38 -2.04 11.93
C ALA A 211 2.30 -1.12 12.75
N ALA A 212 1.73 -0.17 13.50
CA ALA A 212 2.45 0.71 14.42
C ALA A 212 1.75 0.73 15.77
N VAL A 213 2.51 0.87 16.86
CA VAL A 213 1.98 0.79 18.23
C VAL A 213 1.20 2.03 18.69
N GLN A 214 1.41 3.17 18.02
CA GLN A 214 0.78 4.44 18.35
C GLN A 214 0.53 5.25 17.07
N MET A 215 -0.48 6.13 17.11
CA MET A 215 -0.78 7.03 15.99
C MET A 215 0.37 8.00 15.75
N GLY A 216 0.85 8.09 14.52
CA GLY A 216 1.94 9.00 14.16
C GLY A 216 3.36 8.48 14.35
N LEU A 217 3.52 7.20 14.74
CA LEU A 217 4.79 6.47 14.72
C LEU A 217 4.92 5.59 13.48
N ILE A 218 6.15 5.31 13.06
CA ILE A 218 6.41 4.36 11.97
C ILE A 218 6.21 2.91 12.45
N TYR A 219 6.84 2.52 13.57
CA TYR A 219 6.75 1.15 14.12
C TYR A 219 6.41 1.16 15.61
N VAL A 220 7.40 1.44 16.45
CA VAL A 220 7.34 1.31 17.91
C VAL A 220 7.75 2.60 18.60
N ASN A 221 7.39 2.74 19.87
CA ASN A 221 7.87 3.84 20.70
C ASN A 221 9.33 3.59 21.14
N PRO A 222 10.28 4.50 20.84
CA PRO A 222 11.69 4.29 21.17
C PRO A 222 11.98 4.29 22.68
N GLU A 223 11.12 4.90 23.50
CA GLU A 223 11.22 4.86 24.97
C GLU A 223 10.68 3.54 25.55
N GLY A 224 10.04 2.71 24.74
CA GLY A 224 9.37 1.45 25.09
C GLY A 224 7.83 1.58 25.16
N PRO A 225 7.09 0.47 25.35
CA PRO A 225 5.63 0.44 25.29
C PRO A 225 4.98 1.53 26.15
N ASN A 226 4.25 2.45 25.52
CA ASN A 226 3.59 3.60 26.18
C ASN A 226 4.56 4.45 27.02
N GLY A 227 5.82 4.55 26.57
CA GLY A 227 6.91 5.25 27.25
C GLY A 227 7.47 4.49 28.46
N ASN A 228 7.11 3.22 28.69
CA ASN A 228 7.69 2.40 29.75
C ASN A 228 9.02 1.77 29.26
N PRO A 229 10.17 2.02 29.91
CA PRO A 229 11.48 1.56 29.44
C PRO A 229 11.72 0.08 29.77
N ASP A 230 10.89 -0.80 29.21
CA ASP A 230 11.01 -2.25 29.29
C ASP A 230 11.46 -2.80 27.92
N PRO A 231 12.74 -3.19 27.78
CA PRO A 231 13.27 -3.71 26.52
C PRO A 231 12.63 -5.03 26.07
N VAL A 232 12.21 -5.90 27.01
CA VAL A 232 11.59 -7.19 26.66
C VAL A 232 10.18 -6.97 26.13
N ALA A 233 9.41 -6.08 26.77
CA ALA A 233 8.11 -5.69 26.25
C ALA A 233 8.24 -4.95 24.90
N SER A 234 9.27 -4.11 24.74
CA SER A 234 9.58 -3.47 23.45
C SER A 234 9.87 -4.49 22.35
N ALA A 235 10.55 -5.61 22.65
CA ALA A 235 10.82 -6.66 21.67
C ALA A 235 9.54 -7.30 21.13
N ARG A 236 8.51 -7.47 21.97
CA ARG A 236 7.19 -7.98 21.54
C ARG A 236 6.55 -7.05 20.51
N ASP A 237 6.57 -5.74 20.77
CA ASP A 237 6.04 -4.73 19.86
C ASP A 237 6.84 -4.64 18.56
N ILE A 238 8.17 -4.70 18.64
CA ILE A 238 9.06 -4.72 17.47
C ILE A 238 8.70 -5.92 16.58
N ARG A 239 8.60 -7.12 17.15
CA ARG A 239 8.27 -8.33 16.40
C ARG A 239 6.94 -8.24 15.69
N GLU A 240 5.89 -7.83 16.40
CA GLU A 240 4.54 -7.73 15.84
C GLU A 240 4.49 -6.71 14.71
N THR A 241 5.02 -5.50 14.94
CA THR A 241 4.97 -4.41 13.95
C THR A 241 5.80 -4.74 12.71
N PHE A 242 7.04 -5.22 12.86
CA PHE A 242 7.87 -5.61 11.73
C PHE A 242 7.29 -6.79 10.93
N ALA A 243 6.70 -7.79 11.60
CA ALA A 243 6.01 -8.90 10.93
C ALA A 243 4.85 -8.39 10.07
N ARG A 244 4.03 -7.47 10.59
CA ARG A 244 2.96 -6.79 9.83
C ARG A 244 3.47 -5.90 8.70
N MET A 245 4.77 -5.64 8.66
CA MET A 245 5.45 -4.96 7.56
C MET A 245 6.31 -5.91 6.70
N ALA A 246 6.02 -7.22 6.73
CA ALA A 246 6.74 -8.25 5.96
C ALA A 246 8.20 -8.46 6.35
N MET A 247 8.62 -8.13 7.57
CA MET A 247 9.98 -8.37 8.04
C MET A 247 10.00 -9.46 9.11
N ASN A 248 10.84 -10.48 8.92
CA ASN A 248 11.06 -11.52 9.93
C ASN A 248 12.07 -11.05 11.00
N ASP A 249 12.37 -11.91 11.99
CA ASP A 249 13.26 -11.57 13.09
C ASP A 249 14.71 -11.24 12.64
N GLU A 250 15.25 -11.94 11.64
CA GLU A 250 16.59 -11.69 11.11
C GLU A 250 16.65 -10.36 10.34
N GLU A 251 15.68 -10.11 9.47
CA GLU A 251 15.54 -8.87 8.72
C GLU A 251 15.33 -7.67 9.67
N THR A 252 14.58 -7.86 10.75
CA THR A 252 14.32 -6.84 11.76
C THR A 252 15.60 -6.43 12.49
N VAL A 253 16.36 -7.40 13.01
CA VAL A 253 17.65 -7.12 13.67
C VAL A 253 18.63 -6.48 12.68
N ALA A 254 18.67 -6.97 11.44
CA ALA A 254 19.55 -6.41 10.41
C ALA A 254 19.21 -4.94 10.08
N LEU A 255 17.93 -4.60 9.93
CA LEU A 255 17.47 -3.25 9.65
C LEU A 255 17.73 -2.28 10.80
N VAL A 256 17.40 -2.67 12.03
CA VAL A 256 17.59 -1.81 13.21
C VAL A 256 19.08 -1.60 13.47
N ALA A 257 19.86 -2.68 13.58
CA ALA A 257 21.30 -2.57 13.83
C ALA A 257 22.03 -1.88 12.66
N GLY A 258 21.65 -2.17 11.41
CA GLY A 258 22.28 -1.57 10.23
C GLY A 258 21.96 -0.09 10.06
N GLY A 259 20.73 0.32 10.35
CA GLY A 259 20.32 1.72 10.35
C GLY A 259 20.97 2.51 11.48
N HIS A 260 20.97 1.98 12.70
CA HIS A 260 21.53 2.64 13.90
C HIS A 260 23.06 2.56 13.99
N THR A 261 23.75 1.90 13.04
CA THR A 261 25.19 2.12 12.82
C THR A 261 25.49 3.59 12.47
N PHE A 262 24.51 4.31 11.92
CA PHE A 262 24.67 5.67 11.43
C PHE A 262 23.94 6.72 12.29
N GLY A 263 24.54 7.91 12.39
CA GLY A 263 23.92 9.11 12.90
C GLY A 263 23.68 9.14 14.41
N LYS A 264 22.68 9.93 14.80
CA LYS A 264 22.33 10.22 16.18
C LYS A 264 20.85 10.59 16.32
N CYS A 265 20.35 10.54 17.55
CA CYS A 265 19.08 11.17 17.94
C CYS A 265 19.30 12.64 18.35
N HIS A 266 18.23 13.46 18.27
CA HIS A 266 18.24 14.88 18.65
C HIS A 266 17.16 15.23 19.68
N GLY A 267 17.61 15.76 20.81
CA GLY A 267 16.84 16.06 22.01
C GLY A 267 17.56 17.08 22.87
N ALA A 268 18.05 18.17 22.26
CA ALA A 268 18.88 19.18 22.94
C ALA A 268 18.15 19.93 24.07
N ALA A 269 16.82 20.02 24.02
CA ALA A 269 15.96 20.58 25.05
C ALA A 269 14.52 20.09 24.92
N ASP A 270 13.66 20.44 25.90
CA ASP A 270 12.25 20.06 25.96
C ASP A 270 11.47 20.51 24.70
N PRO A 271 10.99 19.58 23.85
CA PRO A 271 10.26 19.93 22.64
C PRO A 271 8.98 20.72 22.93
N GLY A 272 8.30 20.46 24.06
CA GLY A 272 7.05 21.15 24.41
C GLY A 272 7.22 22.63 24.73
N GLN A 273 8.45 23.08 24.98
CA GLN A 273 8.76 24.50 25.24
C GLN A 273 9.30 25.23 24.02
N TYR A 274 10.03 24.52 23.15
CA TYR A 274 10.85 25.16 22.12
C TYR A 274 10.45 24.82 20.69
N VAL A 275 9.69 23.74 20.45
CA VAL A 275 9.33 23.30 19.10
C VAL A 275 7.93 23.77 18.76
N GLY A 276 7.81 24.54 17.68
CA GLY A 276 6.55 25.03 17.14
C GLY A 276 5.75 23.97 16.36
N PRO A 277 4.63 24.39 15.75
CA PRO A 277 3.72 23.48 15.03
C PRO A 277 4.39 22.70 13.89
N GLU A 278 3.87 21.51 13.64
CA GLU A 278 4.16 20.64 12.48
C GLU A 278 3.77 21.32 11.14
N PRO A 279 4.27 20.84 9.98
CA PRO A 279 4.11 21.53 8.69
C PRO A 279 2.68 21.92 8.30
N GLU A 280 1.68 21.06 8.54
CA GLU A 280 0.27 21.37 8.21
C GLU A 280 -0.37 22.41 9.14
N ALA A 281 0.25 22.70 10.29
CA ALA A 281 -0.19 23.69 11.26
C ALA A 281 0.75 24.91 11.37
N ALA A 282 1.84 24.93 10.59
CA ALA A 282 2.82 26.00 10.60
C ALA A 282 2.30 27.26 9.88
N GLY A 283 2.90 28.41 10.19
CA GLY A 283 2.62 29.67 9.50
C GLY A 283 3.01 29.60 8.02
N ILE A 284 2.30 30.32 7.16
CA ILE A 284 2.54 30.34 5.70
C ILE A 284 3.98 30.76 5.35
N GLU A 285 4.60 31.59 6.18
CA GLU A 285 5.99 32.04 6.03
C GLU A 285 7.02 30.92 6.17
N GLU A 286 6.67 29.78 6.77
CA GLU A 286 7.52 28.58 6.85
C GLU A 286 7.55 27.81 5.53
N GLN A 287 6.68 28.15 4.57
CA GLN A 287 6.70 27.64 3.19
C GLN A 287 6.76 26.10 3.14
N GLY A 288 5.88 25.45 3.90
CA GLY A 288 5.76 23.99 3.98
C GLY A 288 6.83 23.29 4.85
N LEU A 289 7.61 24.06 5.62
CA LEU A 289 8.39 23.53 6.75
C LEU A 289 7.59 23.63 8.05
N GLY A 290 7.99 22.87 9.06
CA GLY A 290 7.40 22.91 10.41
C GLY A 290 8.43 22.69 11.51
N TRP A 291 7.95 22.46 12.73
CA TRP A 291 8.75 22.21 13.93
C TRP A 291 9.83 23.27 14.18
N LYS A 292 9.48 24.54 13.94
CA LYS A 292 10.40 25.65 14.16
C LYS A 292 10.89 25.65 15.60
N ASN A 293 12.20 25.57 15.77
CA ASN A 293 12.83 25.42 17.08
C ASN A 293 13.38 26.77 17.57
N SER A 294 12.91 27.24 18.72
CA SER A 294 13.36 28.49 19.35
C SER A 294 14.46 28.30 20.40
N PHE A 295 14.93 27.08 20.65
CA PHE A 295 16.04 26.81 21.55
C PHE A 295 17.37 27.20 20.90
N GLY A 296 18.09 28.16 21.48
CA GLY A 296 19.38 28.63 20.96
C GLY A 296 19.27 29.09 19.50
N SER A 297 19.99 28.42 18.60
CA SER A 297 19.94 28.66 17.15
C SER A 297 18.86 27.87 16.40
N GLY A 298 18.16 26.95 17.08
CA GLY A 298 17.14 26.08 16.50
C GLY A 298 17.67 24.93 15.62
N LYS A 299 19.00 24.87 15.42
CA LYS A 299 19.70 23.98 14.48
C LYS A 299 21.10 23.65 15.00
N GLY A 300 21.75 22.64 14.42
CA GLY A 300 23.08 22.21 14.83
C GLY A 300 23.07 21.59 16.23
N VAL A 301 23.93 22.08 17.14
CA VAL A 301 23.97 21.63 18.55
C VAL A 301 22.66 21.83 19.32
N HIS A 302 21.74 22.65 18.81
CA HIS A 302 20.45 22.94 19.43
C HIS A 302 19.28 22.20 18.78
N THR A 303 19.54 21.24 17.86
CA THR A 303 18.51 20.49 17.15
C THR A 303 17.64 19.67 18.12
N ILE A 304 16.33 19.67 17.90
CA ILE A 304 15.35 18.87 18.64
C ILE A 304 14.49 18.11 17.62
N SER A 305 14.37 16.80 17.82
CA SER A 305 13.63 15.87 16.96
C SER A 305 12.80 14.94 17.83
N SER A 306 13.26 13.73 18.12
CA SER A 306 12.55 12.75 18.95
C SER A 306 12.54 13.07 20.45
N GLY A 307 13.41 14.00 20.89
CA GLY A 307 13.65 14.26 22.31
C GLY A 307 14.69 13.32 22.93
N ILE A 308 15.08 12.24 22.25
CA ILE A 308 16.22 11.40 22.62
C ILE A 308 17.51 12.07 22.11
N GLU A 309 18.63 11.99 22.83
CA GLU A 309 19.87 12.69 22.47
C GLU A 309 21.09 11.76 22.52
N GLY A 310 21.89 11.80 21.45
CA GLY A 310 23.19 11.12 21.37
C GLY A 310 23.30 10.14 20.20
N ALA A 311 24.52 9.69 19.91
CA ALA A 311 24.82 8.73 18.86
C ALA A 311 24.96 7.32 19.41
N TRP A 312 24.70 6.31 18.56
CA TRP A 312 24.90 4.91 18.91
C TRP A 312 26.37 4.48 18.81
N THR A 313 27.10 5.01 17.82
CA THR A 313 28.46 4.58 17.45
C THR A 313 29.51 5.67 17.67
N THR A 314 30.78 5.28 17.69
CA THR A 314 31.93 6.21 17.74
C THR A 314 32.24 6.84 16.39
N ASN A 315 31.80 6.24 15.28
CA ASN A 315 31.92 6.75 13.92
C ASN A 315 30.54 6.87 13.23
N PRO A 316 29.72 7.88 13.56
CA PRO A 316 28.33 7.94 13.11
C PRO A 316 28.12 8.10 11.59
N ILE A 317 29.18 8.30 10.82
CA ILE A 317 29.13 8.52 9.37
C ILE A 317 29.94 7.48 8.60
N GLN A 318 30.15 6.30 9.21
CA GLN A 318 30.90 5.21 8.60
C GLN A 318 30.23 3.87 8.92
N TRP A 319 30.12 3.01 7.90
CA TRP A 319 29.73 1.62 8.10
C TRP A 319 30.83 0.88 8.84
N ASP A 320 30.51 0.41 10.02
CA ASP A 320 31.33 -0.48 10.82
C ASP A 320 30.46 -1.42 11.67
N HIS A 321 31.07 -2.13 12.62
CA HIS A 321 30.37 -3.06 13.51
C HIS A 321 30.15 -2.46 14.91
N ASP A 322 30.34 -1.15 15.05
CA ASP A 322 30.46 -0.50 16.34
C ASP A 322 29.14 -0.49 17.11
N TYR A 323 27.99 -0.42 16.42
CA TYR A 323 26.66 -0.53 17.05
C TYR A 323 26.53 -1.83 17.88
N LEU A 324 26.77 -2.99 17.25
CA LEU A 324 26.66 -4.28 17.94
C LEU A 324 27.78 -4.46 18.97
N ASN A 325 29.01 -3.99 18.68
CA ASN A 325 30.10 -4.00 19.65
C ASN A 325 29.73 -3.22 20.91
N ILE A 326 29.25 -1.98 20.78
CA ILE A 326 28.86 -1.11 21.89
C ILE A 326 27.69 -1.69 22.66
N LEU A 327 26.64 -2.19 21.96
CA LEU A 327 25.46 -2.78 22.55
C LEU A 327 25.81 -3.90 23.54
N PHE A 328 26.78 -4.76 23.20
CA PHE A 328 27.21 -5.90 24.03
C PHE A 328 28.43 -5.63 24.92
N LYS A 329 29.25 -4.61 24.62
CA LYS A 329 30.44 -4.26 25.42
C LYS A 329 30.08 -3.65 26.77
N TYR A 330 29.05 -2.80 26.81
CA TYR A 330 28.70 -2.04 28.01
C TYR A 330 27.51 -2.64 28.76
N GLU A 331 27.49 -2.47 30.07
CA GLU A 331 26.26 -2.55 30.85
C GLU A 331 25.53 -1.21 30.79
N TRP A 332 24.21 -1.24 30.70
CA TRP A 332 23.38 -0.07 30.44
C TRP A 332 22.58 0.34 31.68
N VAL A 333 22.50 1.65 31.93
CA VAL A 333 21.66 2.22 32.99
C VAL A 333 20.68 3.23 32.40
N LEU A 334 19.44 3.17 32.88
CA LEU A 334 18.40 4.11 32.47
C LEU A 334 18.78 5.52 32.92
N THR A 335 18.67 6.48 32.00
CA THR A 335 18.91 7.89 32.22
C THR A 335 17.84 8.73 31.49
N LYS A 336 17.98 10.05 31.54
CA LYS A 336 17.17 10.99 30.77
C LYS A 336 18.05 11.81 29.83
N SER A 337 17.54 12.08 28.63
CA SER A 337 18.11 13.04 27.70
C SER A 337 18.03 14.48 28.26
N PRO A 338 18.70 15.47 27.65
CA PRO A 338 18.49 16.87 27.99
C PRO A 338 17.04 17.35 27.82
N ALA A 339 16.28 16.73 26.91
CA ALA A 339 14.84 16.96 26.75
C ALA A 339 13.96 16.20 27.74
N GLY A 340 14.53 15.32 28.57
CA GLY A 340 13.81 14.54 29.58
C GLY A 340 13.30 13.17 29.12
N ALA A 341 13.54 12.77 27.87
CA ALA A 341 13.17 11.46 27.32
C ALA A 341 13.98 10.33 27.97
N LYS A 342 13.37 9.17 28.15
CA LYS A 342 14.00 7.97 28.73
C LYS A 342 14.90 7.31 27.70
N GLN A 343 16.18 7.16 28.06
CA GLN A 343 17.18 6.52 27.21
C GLN A 343 18.22 5.81 28.09
N TRP A 344 19.15 5.09 27.47
CA TRP A 344 20.15 4.31 28.18
C TRP A 344 21.56 4.83 27.92
N THR A 345 22.37 4.90 28.97
CA THR A 345 23.79 5.29 28.91
C THR A 345 24.65 4.14 29.44
N PRO A 346 25.91 4.00 28.96
CA PRO A 346 26.85 3.06 29.54
C PRO A 346 27.08 3.35 31.02
N LYS A 347 27.12 2.29 31.83
CA LYS A 347 27.52 2.35 33.25
C LYS A 347 29.01 2.66 33.41
N ASP A 348 29.82 2.29 32.43
CA ASP A 348 31.26 2.48 32.42
C ASP A 348 31.63 3.94 32.08
N ALA A 349 32.31 4.62 33.00
CA ALA A 349 32.72 6.00 32.84
C ALA A 349 33.73 6.22 31.68
N SER A 350 34.44 5.18 31.25
CA SER A 350 35.38 5.27 30.11
C SER A 350 34.66 5.57 28.79
N ALA A 351 33.35 5.34 28.71
CA ALA A 351 32.55 5.62 27.53
C ALA A 351 32.30 7.12 27.30
N ALA A 352 32.41 7.98 28.32
CA ALA A 352 31.98 9.39 28.26
C ALA A 352 32.69 10.27 27.20
N GLY A 353 33.84 9.83 26.70
CA GLY A 353 34.64 10.58 25.73
C GLY A 353 34.78 9.92 24.36
N THR A 354 34.01 8.87 24.07
CA THR A 354 34.27 8.03 22.87
C THR A 354 33.61 8.54 21.60
N VAL A 355 32.51 9.30 21.71
CA VAL A 355 31.76 9.80 20.57
C VAL A 355 32.09 11.27 20.32
N PRO A 356 32.46 11.70 19.10
CA PRO A 356 32.59 13.11 18.76
C PRO A 356 31.25 13.84 18.85
N ASP A 357 31.27 15.11 19.29
CA ASP A 357 30.11 15.98 19.08
C ASP A 357 29.91 16.24 17.58
N ALA A 358 28.66 16.37 17.16
CA ALA A 358 28.29 16.51 15.75
C ALA A 358 28.72 17.85 15.13
N HIS A 359 28.91 18.90 15.94
CA HIS A 359 29.24 20.24 15.44
C HIS A 359 30.33 20.97 16.24
N ASP A 360 30.65 20.53 17.45
CA ASP A 360 31.67 21.12 18.32
C ASP A 360 32.87 20.18 18.50
N ALA A 361 33.92 20.40 17.72
CA ALA A 361 35.12 19.55 17.75
C ALA A 361 35.81 19.47 19.13
N SER A 362 35.54 20.41 20.06
CA SER A 362 36.08 20.41 21.41
C SER A 362 35.33 19.49 22.38
N LYS A 363 34.14 19.01 22.00
CA LYS A 363 33.27 18.17 22.84
C LYS A 363 33.27 16.71 22.40
N ARG A 364 32.98 15.87 23.39
CA ARG A 364 32.86 14.42 23.28
C ARG A 364 31.74 13.95 24.20
N HIS A 365 31.11 12.83 23.85
CA HIS A 365 29.96 12.26 24.55
C HIS A 365 30.13 10.75 24.77
N ALA A 366 29.30 10.20 25.66
CA ALA A 366 29.04 8.76 25.70
C ALA A 366 28.13 8.34 24.52
N PRO A 367 28.26 7.10 24.03
CA PRO A 367 27.23 6.53 23.17
C PRO A 367 25.93 6.33 23.98
N MET A 368 24.82 6.21 23.27
CA MET A 368 23.50 5.99 23.87
C MET A 368 22.77 4.84 23.18
N MET A 369 21.78 4.27 23.87
CA MET A 369 20.84 3.30 23.31
C MET A 369 19.41 3.67 23.72
N THR A 370 18.45 3.39 22.85
CA THR A 370 17.01 3.47 23.16
C THR A 370 16.55 2.20 23.87
N THR A 371 15.32 2.19 24.40
CA THR A 371 14.72 0.96 24.93
C THR A 371 14.54 -0.08 23.83
N ALA A 372 14.20 0.37 22.62
CA ALA A 372 14.07 -0.49 21.44
C ALA A 372 15.40 -1.13 21.02
N ASP A 373 16.53 -0.43 21.17
CA ASP A 373 17.86 -1.00 20.90
C ASP A 373 18.21 -2.11 21.90
N LEU A 374 17.96 -1.87 23.19
CA LEU A 374 18.18 -2.89 24.22
C LEU A 374 17.31 -4.13 24.04
N ALA A 375 16.17 -4.00 23.36
CA ALA A 375 15.32 -5.14 23.00
C ALA A 375 16.09 -6.18 22.19
N LEU A 376 17.00 -5.74 21.30
CA LEU A 376 17.82 -6.65 20.48
C LEU A 376 18.83 -7.45 21.29
N ARG A 377 19.19 -6.96 22.49
CA ARG A 377 20.08 -7.66 23.43
C ARG A 377 19.31 -8.49 24.46
N MET A 378 18.09 -8.10 24.81
CA MET A 378 17.37 -8.67 25.96
C MET A 378 16.31 -9.71 25.57
N ASP A 379 15.82 -9.69 24.32
CA ASP A 379 14.94 -10.74 23.80
C ASP A 379 15.73 -12.00 23.42
N PRO A 380 15.33 -13.21 23.86
CA PRO A 380 16.10 -14.44 23.62
C PRO A 380 16.29 -14.85 22.15
N VAL A 381 15.47 -14.34 21.22
CA VAL A 381 15.61 -14.61 19.78
C VAL A 381 16.47 -13.54 19.14
N TYR A 382 16.18 -12.26 19.38
CA TYR A 382 16.98 -11.17 18.84
C TYR A 382 18.42 -11.16 19.36
N GLU A 383 18.63 -11.56 20.61
CA GLU A 383 19.97 -11.64 21.20
C GLU A 383 20.86 -12.62 20.43
N LYS A 384 20.32 -13.78 20.06
CA LYS A 384 21.05 -14.81 19.30
C LYS A 384 21.42 -14.32 17.91
N ILE A 385 20.49 -13.65 17.23
CA ILE A 385 20.72 -13.07 15.90
C ILE A 385 21.76 -11.94 16.02
N SER A 386 21.62 -11.06 16.99
CA SER A 386 22.54 -9.94 17.21
C SER A 386 23.96 -10.43 17.55
N ARG A 387 24.10 -11.49 18.36
CA ARG A 387 25.41 -12.13 18.61
C ARG A 387 25.96 -12.83 17.39
N HIS A 388 25.10 -13.46 16.58
CA HIS A 388 25.52 -14.06 15.32
C HIS A 388 26.11 -13.00 14.38
N PHE A 389 25.41 -11.87 14.19
CA PHE A 389 25.89 -10.73 13.40
C PHE A 389 27.16 -10.09 13.98
N LEU A 390 27.24 -9.95 15.31
CA LEU A 390 28.46 -9.48 15.98
C LEU A 390 29.67 -10.38 15.67
N ALA A 391 29.48 -11.69 15.69
CA ALA A 391 30.54 -12.66 15.40
C ALA A 391 30.80 -12.85 13.90
N ASN A 392 29.84 -12.48 13.03
CA ASN A 392 29.89 -12.70 11.59
C ASN A 392 29.54 -11.42 10.81
N PRO A 393 30.48 -10.47 10.73
CA PRO A 393 30.34 -9.21 10.00
C PRO A 393 29.72 -9.29 8.60
N GLN A 394 30.14 -10.30 7.81
CA GLN A 394 29.65 -10.45 6.44
C GLN A 394 28.17 -10.89 6.41
N ALA A 395 27.76 -11.78 7.33
CA ALA A 395 26.36 -12.21 7.41
C ALA A 395 25.45 -11.03 7.76
N PHE A 396 25.91 -10.15 8.66
CA PHE A 396 25.20 -8.91 8.98
C PHE A 396 25.08 -7.98 7.77
N ALA A 397 26.18 -7.74 7.07
CA ALA A 397 26.19 -6.89 5.88
C ALA A 397 25.25 -7.43 4.78
N ASP A 398 25.29 -8.73 4.52
CA ASP A 398 24.43 -9.38 3.51
C ASP A 398 22.95 -9.32 3.90
N ALA A 399 22.62 -9.59 5.17
CA ALA A 399 21.27 -9.51 5.70
C ALA A 399 20.72 -8.07 5.62
N PHE A 400 21.52 -7.08 6.04
CA PHE A 400 21.11 -5.67 5.97
C PHE A 400 20.94 -5.20 4.52
N ALA A 401 21.82 -5.60 3.60
CA ALA A 401 21.72 -5.21 2.19
C ALA A 401 20.41 -5.72 1.56
N LYS A 402 20.05 -6.98 1.82
CA LYS A 402 18.81 -7.58 1.31
C LYS A 402 17.57 -7.02 2.00
N ALA A 403 17.61 -6.83 3.32
CA ALA A 403 16.49 -6.29 4.08
C ALA A 403 16.22 -4.82 3.74
N TRP A 404 17.26 -4.00 3.54
CA TRP A 404 17.14 -2.62 3.06
C TRP A 404 16.54 -2.55 1.65
N PHE A 405 16.98 -3.42 0.74
CA PHE A 405 16.41 -3.48 -0.61
C PHE A 405 14.94 -3.91 -0.57
N LYS A 406 14.60 -4.96 0.19
CA LYS A 406 13.22 -5.39 0.41
C LYS A 406 12.36 -4.26 0.99
N LEU A 407 12.80 -3.61 2.06
CA LEU A 407 12.11 -2.48 2.68
C LEU A 407 11.72 -1.43 1.64
N THR A 408 12.70 -1.01 0.85
CA THR A 408 12.54 0.13 -0.05
C THR A 408 11.82 -0.22 -1.35
N HIS A 409 11.60 -1.50 -1.67
CA HIS A 409 11.03 -1.96 -2.94
C HIS A 409 9.83 -2.91 -2.80
N ARG A 410 9.45 -3.32 -1.58
CA ARG A 410 8.35 -4.27 -1.30
C ARG A 410 6.98 -3.88 -1.87
N ASP A 411 6.76 -2.59 -2.13
CA ASP A 411 5.53 -2.02 -2.67
C ASP A 411 5.61 -1.68 -4.17
N MET A 412 6.69 -2.07 -4.84
CA MET A 412 6.86 -1.88 -6.28
C MET A 412 6.28 -3.02 -7.12
N GLY A 413 5.82 -4.11 -6.50
CA GLY A 413 5.33 -5.29 -7.22
C GLY A 413 6.42 -6.02 -8.01
N PRO A 414 6.09 -6.59 -9.19
CA PRO A 414 6.98 -7.47 -9.92
C PRO A 414 8.17 -6.74 -10.55
N VAL A 415 9.24 -7.50 -10.81
CA VAL A 415 10.50 -7.01 -11.42
C VAL A 415 10.30 -6.32 -12.77
N SER A 416 9.23 -6.62 -13.51
CA SER A 416 8.91 -5.90 -14.76
C SER A 416 8.67 -4.40 -14.56
N ARG A 417 8.38 -3.95 -13.34
CA ARG A 417 8.24 -2.52 -12.98
C ARG A 417 9.55 -1.86 -12.58
N TYR A 418 10.64 -2.61 -12.44
CA TYR A 418 11.90 -2.13 -11.89
C TYR A 418 12.73 -1.50 -13.01
N LEU A 419 13.12 -0.25 -12.85
CA LEU A 419 13.82 0.53 -13.89
C LEU A 419 15.22 0.94 -13.43
N GLY A 420 16.13 1.01 -14.40
CA GLY A 420 17.49 1.54 -14.22
C GLY A 420 18.58 0.47 -14.18
N PRO A 421 19.85 0.87 -14.31
CA PRO A 421 20.99 -0.04 -14.40
C PRO A 421 21.39 -0.70 -13.06
N LEU A 422 20.85 -0.23 -11.93
CA LEU A 422 21.19 -0.70 -10.58
C LEU A 422 20.24 -1.80 -10.08
N VAL A 423 19.31 -2.28 -10.91
CA VAL A 423 18.38 -3.35 -10.56
C VAL A 423 19.16 -4.64 -10.35
N PRO A 424 19.05 -5.31 -9.18
CA PRO A 424 19.69 -6.58 -8.95
C PRO A 424 19.23 -7.64 -9.95
N ALA A 425 20.16 -8.48 -10.42
CA ALA A 425 19.86 -9.54 -11.38
C ALA A 425 19.12 -10.74 -10.76
N GLU A 426 19.27 -10.95 -9.44
CA GLU A 426 18.61 -12.02 -8.69
C GLU A 426 17.14 -11.62 -8.38
N PRO A 427 16.13 -12.35 -8.90
CA PRO A 427 14.76 -12.18 -8.46
C PRO A 427 14.60 -12.70 -7.03
N LEU A 428 13.97 -11.91 -6.17
CA LEU A 428 13.71 -12.26 -4.78
C LEU A 428 12.26 -12.71 -4.61
N ILE A 429 12.03 -13.66 -3.68
CA ILE A 429 10.72 -14.30 -3.52
C ILE A 429 9.58 -13.31 -3.23
N TRP A 430 9.85 -12.24 -2.48
CA TRP A 430 8.86 -11.21 -2.14
C TRP A 430 8.45 -10.32 -3.33
N GLN A 431 9.16 -10.42 -4.46
CA GLN A 431 8.80 -9.77 -5.73
C GLN A 431 7.77 -10.59 -6.52
N ASP A 432 7.27 -11.69 -5.94
CA ASP A 432 6.32 -12.62 -6.54
C ASP A 432 6.71 -13.03 -7.98
N PRO A 433 7.94 -13.55 -8.21
CA PRO A 433 8.50 -13.71 -9.54
C PRO A 433 7.65 -14.62 -10.44
N ILE A 434 7.60 -14.28 -11.73
CA ILE A 434 6.91 -15.05 -12.78
C ILE A 434 7.96 -15.40 -13.84
N PRO A 435 7.99 -16.64 -14.38
CA PRO A 435 8.92 -16.98 -15.44
C PRO A 435 8.69 -16.09 -16.68
N ALA A 436 9.77 -15.74 -17.37
CA ALA A 436 9.69 -14.99 -18.62
C ALA A 436 9.01 -15.83 -19.72
N VAL A 437 8.40 -15.16 -20.70
CA VAL A 437 7.86 -15.81 -21.90
C VAL A 437 9.01 -16.43 -22.69
N ASP A 438 8.96 -17.75 -22.91
CA ASP A 438 9.99 -18.53 -23.60
C ASP A 438 9.48 -19.23 -24.87
N HIS A 439 8.30 -18.83 -25.34
CA HIS A 439 7.62 -19.43 -26.49
C HIS A 439 6.95 -18.38 -27.39
N GLU A 440 6.62 -18.76 -28.63
CA GLU A 440 5.81 -17.90 -29.51
C GLU A 440 4.40 -17.72 -28.92
N LEU A 441 3.89 -16.49 -28.94
CA LEU A 441 2.56 -16.15 -28.44
C LEU A 441 1.46 -16.56 -29.44
N ILE A 442 0.27 -16.84 -28.90
CA ILE A 442 -0.92 -17.11 -29.70
C ILE A 442 -1.37 -15.86 -30.48
N GLY A 443 -1.82 -16.04 -31.72
CA GLY A 443 -2.35 -14.98 -32.58
C GLY A 443 -3.87 -14.89 -32.57
N ALA A 444 -4.44 -13.96 -33.35
CA ALA A 444 -5.88 -13.72 -33.39
C ALA A 444 -6.72 -14.97 -33.78
N GLN A 445 -6.23 -15.78 -34.72
CA GLN A 445 -6.90 -17.03 -35.12
C GLN A 445 -6.89 -18.08 -33.99
N ASP A 446 -5.76 -18.21 -33.30
CA ASP A 446 -5.60 -19.11 -32.16
C ASP A 446 -6.52 -18.69 -31.01
N ILE A 447 -6.57 -17.39 -30.70
CA ILE A 447 -7.45 -16.80 -29.70
C ILE A 447 -8.92 -17.12 -30.02
N ALA A 448 -9.36 -16.90 -31.26
CA ALA A 448 -10.74 -17.21 -31.66
C ALA A 448 -11.06 -18.71 -31.54
N ALA A 449 -10.14 -19.59 -31.96
CA ALA A 449 -10.31 -21.03 -31.85
C ALA A 449 -10.34 -21.51 -30.39
N LEU A 450 -9.47 -20.97 -29.53
CA LEU A 450 -9.43 -21.28 -28.11
C LEU A 450 -10.69 -20.81 -27.39
N LYS A 451 -11.20 -19.59 -27.66
CA LYS A 451 -12.49 -19.12 -27.13
C LYS A 451 -13.62 -20.08 -27.50
N ALA A 452 -13.69 -20.50 -28.76
CA ALA A 452 -14.71 -21.45 -29.21
C ALA A 452 -14.61 -22.81 -28.51
N ARG A 453 -13.38 -23.33 -28.33
CA ARG A 453 -13.12 -24.58 -27.60
C ARG A 453 -13.53 -24.49 -26.13
N VAL A 454 -13.18 -23.40 -25.45
CA VAL A 454 -13.55 -23.17 -24.05
C VAL A 454 -15.07 -23.10 -23.89
N LEU A 455 -15.78 -22.38 -24.77
CA LEU A 455 -17.25 -22.33 -24.72
C LEU A 455 -17.92 -23.67 -25.03
N ALA A 456 -17.24 -24.56 -25.77
CA ALA A 456 -17.73 -25.90 -26.09
C ALA A 456 -17.35 -26.97 -25.06
N SER A 457 -16.58 -26.62 -24.01
CA SER A 457 -16.03 -27.59 -23.06
C SER A 457 -17.03 -28.11 -22.03
N GLY A 458 -18.26 -27.56 -22.01
CA GLY A 458 -19.28 -27.85 -21.00
C GLY A 458 -19.14 -27.03 -19.72
N LEU A 459 -18.17 -26.11 -19.64
CA LEU A 459 -18.12 -25.09 -18.60
C LEU A 459 -19.18 -24.02 -18.87
N SER A 460 -19.89 -23.60 -17.83
CA SER A 460 -20.89 -22.53 -17.89
C SER A 460 -20.24 -21.15 -17.97
N ILE A 461 -21.03 -20.15 -18.38
CA ILE A 461 -20.57 -18.75 -18.38
C ILE A 461 -20.23 -18.33 -16.95
N SER A 462 -21.08 -18.69 -15.98
CA SER A 462 -20.83 -18.36 -14.57
C SER A 462 -19.52 -18.95 -14.05
N GLN A 463 -19.19 -20.22 -14.38
CA GLN A 463 -17.93 -20.86 -13.97
C GLN A 463 -16.71 -20.12 -14.54
N LEU A 464 -16.72 -19.83 -15.86
CA LEU A 464 -15.62 -19.14 -16.54
C LEU A 464 -15.41 -17.72 -16.01
N VAL A 465 -16.50 -16.96 -15.83
CA VAL A 465 -16.46 -15.60 -15.27
C VAL A 465 -15.96 -15.62 -13.83
N THR A 466 -16.48 -16.52 -13.00
CA THR A 466 -16.10 -16.60 -11.57
C THR A 466 -14.63 -16.99 -11.40
N THR A 467 -14.10 -17.93 -12.20
CA THR A 467 -12.69 -18.32 -12.13
C THR A 467 -11.76 -17.22 -12.64
N ALA A 468 -12.10 -16.55 -13.75
CA ALA A 468 -11.32 -15.41 -14.25
C ALA A 468 -11.31 -14.25 -13.24
N TRP A 469 -12.48 -13.92 -12.68
CA TRP A 469 -12.62 -12.92 -11.63
C TRP A 469 -11.81 -13.29 -10.40
N ALA A 470 -11.95 -14.50 -9.87
CA ALA A 470 -11.22 -14.97 -8.69
C ALA A 470 -9.70 -14.86 -8.86
N SER A 471 -9.19 -15.09 -10.07
CA SER A 471 -7.76 -14.96 -10.36
C SER A 471 -7.33 -13.49 -10.36
N ALA A 472 -8.03 -12.64 -11.11
CA ALA A 472 -7.67 -11.23 -11.27
C ALA A 472 -7.93 -10.40 -10.00
N ALA A 473 -9.01 -10.71 -9.27
CA ALA A 473 -9.45 -9.96 -8.11
C ALA A 473 -8.48 -10.01 -6.94
N THR A 474 -7.44 -10.85 -6.95
CA THR A 474 -6.38 -10.79 -5.93
C THR A 474 -5.53 -9.53 -6.03
N PHE A 475 -5.51 -8.87 -7.20
CA PHE A 475 -4.71 -7.67 -7.43
C PHE A 475 -5.04 -6.54 -6.47
N ARG A 476 -4.00 -5.89 -5.93
CA ARG A 476 -4.11 -4.63 -5.22
C ARG A 476 -3.09 -3.61 -5.73
N GLY A 477 -3.58 -2.43 -6.09
CA GLY A 477 -2.84 -1.32 -6.65
C GLY A 477 -2.00 -0.58 -5.63
N SER A 478 -2.16 -0.86 -4.34
CA SER A 478 -1.35 -0.28 -3.27
C SER A 478 0.11 -0.72 -3.38
N ASP A 479 0.37 -2.03 -3.45
CA ASP A 479 1.71 -2.63 -3.57
C ASP A 479 1.95 -3.40 -4.87
N LYS A 480 0.98 -3.37 -5.79
CA LYS A 480 1.02 -4.01 -7.11
C LYS A 480 1.16 -5.55 -7.04
N ARG A 481 0.74 -6.18 -5.94
CA ARG A 481 0.72 -7.65 -5.79
C ARG A 481 -0.60 -8.26 -6.26
N GLY A 482 -0.59 -9.57 -6.50
CA GLY A 482 -1.74 -10.33 -6.99
C GLY A 482 -2.00 -10.12 -8.49
N GLY A 483 -3.17 -10.60 -8.95
CA GLY A 483 -3.58 -10.57 -10.35
C GLY A 483 -3.62 -11.95 -11.01
N ALA A 484 -3.95 -11.96 -12.31
CA ALA A 484 -4.16 -13.18 -13.08
C ALA A 484 -2.87 -13.79 -13.68
N ASN A 485 -1.83 -12.98 -13.87
CA ASN A 485 -0.52 -13.42 -14.33
C ASN A 485 0.13 -14.33 -13.28
N GLY A 486 0.76 -15.40 -13.73
CA GLY A 486 1.27 -16.47 -12.87
C GLY A 486 0.27 -17.61 -12.64
N ALA A 487 -1.03 -17.43 -12.94
CA ALA A 487 -2.10 -18.39 -12.62
C ALA A 487 -2.02 -18.93 -11.19
N ARG A 488 -1.70 -18.04 -10.23
CA ARG A 488 -1.48 -18.43 -8.83
C ARG A 488 -2.74 -18.97 -8.14
N ILE A 489 -3.91 -18.73 -8.73
CA ILE A 489 -5.17 -19.35 -8.30
C ILE A 489 -5.11 -20.89 -8.28
N ARG A 490 -4.23 -21.52 -9.07
CA ARG A 490 -4.04 -22.99 -9.05
C ARG A 490 -3.05 -23.48 -7.98
N LEU A 491 -2.35 -22.57 -7.31
CA LEU A 491 -1.30 -22.86 -6.34
C LEU A 491 -1.78 -22.62 -4.91
N ALA A 492 -1.06 -23.16 -3.93
CA ALA A 492 -1.30 -22.82 -2.54
C ALA A 492 -0.81 -21.39 -2.26
N PRO A 493 -1.56 -20.58 -1.49
CA PRO A 493 -2.78 -20.95 -0.76
C PRO A 493 -4.08 -20.74 -1.55
N GLN A 494 -4.05 -20.04 -2.70
CA GLN A 494 -5.26 -19.56 -3.38
C GLN A 494 -6.23 -20.66 -3.82
N LYS A 495 -5.70 -21.81 -4.24
CA LYS A 495 -6.51 -22.96 -4.66
C LYS A 495 -7.36 -23.54 -3.51
N ASP A 496 -6.92 -23.31 -2.27
CA ASP A 496 -7.51 -23.86 -1.05
C ASP A 496 -8.42 -22.84 -0.33
N TRP A 497 -8.48 -21.59 -0.80
CA TRP A 497 -9.31 -20.56 -0.20
C TRP A 497 -10.80 -20.88 -0.32
N ALA A 498 -11.52 -20.69 0.79
CA ALA A 498 -12.95 -20.96 0.86
C ALA A 498 -13.72 -20.19 -0.22
N VAL A 499 -13.42 -18.89 -0.38
CA VAL A 499 -14.03 -17.99 -1.37
C VAL A 499 -13.90 -18.48 -2.81
N ASN A 500 -12.87 -19.28 -3.11
CA ASN A 500 -12.61 -19.81 -4.45
C ASN A 500 -13.29 -21.15 -4.72
N GLN A 501 -14.00 -21.72 -3.73
CA GLN A 501 -14.76 -22.97 -3.88
C GLN A 501 -13.89 -24.10 -4.44
N PRO A 502 -12.90 -24.62 -3.67
CA PRO A 502 -11.80 -25.45 -4.19
C PRO A 502 -12.23 -26.62 -5.09
N ALA A 503 -13.33 -27.30 -4.77
CA ALA A 503 -13.85 -28.40 -5.58
C ALA A 503 -14.33 -27.95 -6.96
N GLU A 504 -15.02 -26.81 -7.02
CA GLU A 504 -15.52 -26.22 -8.26
C GLU A 504 -14.36 -25.63 -9.08
N LEU A 505 -13.46 -24.92 -8.42
CA LEU A 505 -12.25 -24.40 -9.05
C LEU A 505 -11.40 -25.52 -9.67
N ALA A 506 -11.17 -26.63 -8.95
CA ALA A 506 -10.39 -27.75 -9.45
C ALA A 506 -10.98 -28.34 -10.75
N LYS A 507 -12.31 -28.43 -10.85
CA LYS A 507 -13.01 -28.88 -12.07
C LYS A 507 -12.79 -27.94 -13.26
N VAL A 508 -12.90 -26.64 -13.04
CA VAL A 508 -12.65 -25.63 -14.08
C VAL A 508 -11.20 -25.69 -14.53
N LEU A 509 -10.25 -25.67 -13.59
CA LEU A 509 -8.81 -25.71 -13.88
C LEU A 509 -8.43 -26.98 -14.64
N GLN A 510 -8.89 -28.15 -14.22
CA GLN A 510 -8.63 -29.42 -14.92
C GLN A 510 -9.09 -29.38 -16.38
N THR A 511 -10.24 -28.76 -16.65
CA THR A 511 -10.78 -28.62 -18.01
C THR A 511 -9.94 -27.65 -18.85
N LEU A 512 -9.55 -26.50 -18.28
CA LEU A 512 -8.69 -25.54 -18.95
C LEU A 512 -7.27 -26.08 -19.18
N GLU A 513 -6.71 -26.85 -18.25
CA GLU A 513 -5.43 -27.55 -18.39
C GLU A 513 -5.47 -28.60 -19.51
N ALA A 514 -6.58 -29.32 -19.66
CA ALA A 514 -6.76 -30.25 -20.79
C ALA A 514 -6.74 -29.50 -22.13
N ILE A 515 -7.46 -28.38 -22.25
CA ILE A 515 -7.46 -27.53 -23.44
C ILE A 515 -6.05 -26.98 -23.71
N GLN A 516 -5.33 -26.54 -22.67
CA GLN A 516 -3.96 -26.06 -22.74
C GLN A 516 -3.05 -27.13 -23.34
N LYS A 517 -3.09 -28.34 -22.78
CA LYS A 517 -2.25 -29.47 -23.18
C LYS A 517 -2.54 -29.87 -24.62
N ASP A 518 -3.80 -29.96 -25.00
CA ASP A 518 -4.22 -30.30 -26.36
C ASP A 518 -3.79 -29.25 -27.38
N PHE A 519 -3.94 -27.96 -27.05
CA PHE A 519 -3.45 -26.88 -27.92
C PHE A 519 -1.94 -26.94 -28.08
N ASN A 520 -1.20 -27.00 -26.97
CA ASN A 520 0.27 -26.97 -26.95
C ASN A 520 0.87 -28.20 -27.65
N SER A 521 0.28 -29.39 -27.48
CA SER A 521 0.77 -30.63 -28.11
C SER A 521 0.48 -30.69 -29.61
N ALA A 522 -0.49 -29.92 -30.10
CA ALA A 522 -0.81 -29.83 -31.52
C ALA A 522 0.07 -28.83 -32.29
N GLN A 523 0.84 -27.98 -31.59
CA GLN A 523 1.72 -27.01 -32.23
C GLN A 523 3.06 -27.63 -32.63
N SER A 524 3.51 -27.34 -33.86
CA SER A 524 4.85 -27.72 -34.35
C SER A 524 5.85 -26.57 -34.35
N GLY A 525 5.40 -25.31 -34.20
CA GLY A 525 6.21 -24.09 -34.28
C GLY A 525 6.71 -23.55 -32.93
N GLY A 526 6.60 -24.31 -31.84
CA GLY A 526 6.99 -23.83 -30.50
C GLY A 526 6.00 -22.85 -29.85
N LYS A 527 4.94 -22.44 -30.56
CA LYS A 527 3.81 -21.68 -30.02
C LYS A 527 3.12 -22.43 -28.89
N LYS A 528 2.76 -21.72 -27.83
CA LYS A 528 2.04 -22.27 -26.67
C LYS A 528 1.07 -21.23 -26.08
N VAL A 529 0.15 -21.73 -25.27
CA VAL A 529 -0.69 -20.92 -24.39
C VAL A 529 -0.46 -21.33 -22.92
N SER A 530 -0.40 -20.34 -22.03
CA SER A 530 -0.33 -20.55 -20.58
C SER A 530 -1.73 -20.81 -19.99
N LEU A 531 -1.78 -21.39 -18.80
CA LEU A 531 -3.04 -21.54 -18.08
C LEU A 531 -3.56 -20.18 -17.62
N ALA A 532 -2.65 -19.27 -17.24
CA ALA A 532 -2.97 -17.89 -16.90
C ALA A 532 -3.74 -17.18 -18.03
N ASP A 533 -3.27 -17.32 -19.28
CA ASP A 533 -3.98 -16.78 -20.43
C ASP A 533 -5.31 -17.49 -20.67
N LEU A 534 -5.40 -18.82 -20.53
CA LEU A 534 -6.66 -19.55 -20.72
C LEU A 534 -7.74 -19.20 -19.68
N ILE A 535 -7.36 -18.94 -18.43
CA ILE A 535 -8.29 -18.47 -17.39
C ILE A 535 -8.92 -17.14 -17.81
N VAL A 536 -8.09 -16.15 -18.16
CA VAL A 536 -8.57 -14.82 -18.59
C VAL A 536 -9.34 -14.90 -19.91
N LEU A 537 -8.83 -15.67 -20.87
CA LEU A 537 -9.46 -15.87 -22.18
C LEU A 537 -10.83 -16.52 -22.05
N GLY A 538 -10.97 -17.50 -21.16
CA GLY A 538 -12.24 -18.15 -20.85
C GLY A 538 -13.27 -17.17 -20.29
N GLY A 539 -12.86 -16.30 -19.37
CA GLY A 539 -13.70 -15.20 -18.88
C GLY A 539 -14.11 -14.23 -19.99
N CYS A 540 -13.19 -13.83 -20.87
CA CYS A 540 -13.49 -12.98 -22.02
C CYS A 540 -14.52 -13.64 -22.96
N ALA A 541 -14.32 -14.92 -23.30
CA ALA A 541 -15.26 -15.68 -24.13
C ALA A 541 -16.65 -15.78 -23.50
N ALA A 542 -16.72 -15.96 -22.19
CA ALA A 542 -17.96 -16.05 -21.44
C ALA A 542 -18.73 -14.72 -21.44
N VAL A 543 -18.04 -13.59 -21.26
CA VAL A 543 -18.65 -12.25 -21.35
C VAL A 543 -19.15 -11.98 -22.78
N GLU A 544 -18.39 -12.30 -23.82
CA GLU A 544 -18.83 -12.17 -25.22
C GLU A 544 -20.06 -13.05 -25.53
N ALA A 545 -20.10 -14.29 -25.02
CA ALA A 545 -21.24 -15.18 -25.16
C ALA A 545 -22.48 -14.63 -24.43
N ALA A 546 -22.30 -14.09 -23.23
CA ALA A 546 -23.37 -13.52 -22.42
C ALA A 546 -23.92 -12.21 -23.00
N ALA A 547 -23.08 -11.37 -23.62
CA ALA A 547 -23.51 -10.19 -24.36
C ALA A 547 -24.31 -10.56 -25.62
N ARG A 548 -23.88 -11.61 -26.37
CA ARG A 548 -24.64 -12.11 -27.52
C ARG A 548 -26.03 -12.63 -27.13
N LYS A 549 -26.17 -13.30 -25.99
CA LYS A 549 -27.48 -13.67 -25.42
C LYS A 549 -28.38 -12.45 -25.14
N ALA A 550 -27.79 -11.28 -24.88
CA ALA A 550 -28.50 -10.02 -24.68
C ALA A 550 -28.82 -9.28 -25.99
N GLY A 551 -28.48 -9.87 -27.15
CA GLY A 551 -28.64 -9.26 -28.47
C GLY A 551 -27.56 -8.21 -28.81
N GLN A 552 -26.44 -8.20 -28.08
CA GLN A 552 -25.34 -7.26 -28.27
C GLN A 552 -24.10 -7.99 -28.78
N GLU A 553 -23.55 -7.54 -29.89
CA GLU A 553 -22.29 -8.07 -30.42
C GLU A 553 -21.13 -7.19 -29.96
N VAL A 554 -20.29 -7.72 -29.10
CA VAL A 554 -19.11 -7.04 -28.55
C VAL A 554 -17.91 -7.95 -28.60
N THR A 555 -16.72 -7.34 -28.73
CA THR A 555 -15.44 -8.03 -28.55
C THR A 555 -14.84 -7.58 -27.23
N VAL A 556 -14.48 -8.54 -26.37
CA VAL A 556 -13.73 -8.28 -25.15
C VAL A 556 -12.24 -8.33 -25.52
N PRO A 557 -11.50 -7.22 -25.37
CA PRO A 557 -10.08 -7.19 -25.68
C PRO A 557 -9.31 -8.24 -24.88
N PHE A 558 -8.33 -8.87 -25.51
CA PHE A 558 -7.49 -9.88 -24.88
C PHE A 558 -6.06 -9.75 -25.39
N SER A 559 -5.11 -9.58 -24.46
CA SER A 559 -3.69 -9.55 -24.74
C SER A 559 -3.04 -10.83 -24.19
N PRO A 560 -2.48 -11.72 -25.03
CA PRO A 560 -1.74 -12.89 -24.54
C PRO A 560 -0.41 -12.47 -23.89
N GLY A 561 0.29 -13.43 -23.29
CA GLY A 561 1.63 -13.26 -22.73
C GLY A 561 1.72 -13.44 -21.22
N ARG A 562 0.62 -13.77 -20.53
CA ARG A 562 0.73 -14.21 -19.14
C ARG A 562 1.47 -15.53 -19.09
N MET A 563 2.21 -15.77 -18.01
CA MET A 563 2.96 -17.00 -17.79
C MET A 563 2.48 -17.72 -16.53
N ASP A 564 2.89 -18.98 -16.37
CA ASP A 564 2.46 -19.85 -15.28
C ASP A 564 3.56 -19.91 -14.19
N ALA A 565 3.34 -19.27 -13.05
CA ALA A 565 4.26 -19.30 -11.91
C ALA A 565 4.31 -20.69 -11.27
N SER A 566 5.42 -21.04 -10.61
CA SER A 566 5.54 -22.27 -9.82
C SER A 566 5.25 -22.06 -8.33
N GLN A 567 5.03 -23.15 -7.59
CA GLN A 567 4.90 -23.07 -6.13
C GLN A 567 6.17 -22.54 -5.46
N ALA A 568 7.36 -22.86 -6.00
CA ALA A 568 8.63 -22.34 -5.49
C ALA A 568 8.77 -20.82 -5.65
N GLN A 569 8.01 -20.23 -6.58
CA GLN A 569 7.92 -18.78 -6.80
C GLN A 569 6.70 -18.16 -6.10
N THR A 570 6.05 -18.89 -5.19
CA THR A 570 4.82 -18.48 -4.51
C THR A 570 4.93 -18.81 -3.02
N ASP A 571 5.33 -17.81 -2.24
CA ASP A 571 5.39 -17.88 -0.79
C ASP A 571 3.97 -17.95 -0.20
N VAL A 572 3.68 -19.02 0.54
CA VAL A 572 2.34 -19.31 1.05
C VAL A 572 1.88 -18.24 2.04
N ASP A 573 2.76 -17.83 2.95
CA ASP A 573 2.43 -16.87 4.01
C ASP A 573 2.29 -15.47 3.42
N ALA A 574 3.16 -15.10 2.47
CA ALA A 574 3.07 -13.82 1.79
C ALA A 574 1.81 -13.70 0.91
N PHE A 575 1.27 -14.80 0.38
CA PHE A 575 0.01 -14.79 -0.38
C PHE A 575 -1.23 -14.93 0.50
N ALA A 576 -1.12 -15.47 1.72
CA ALA A 576 -2.25 -15.65 2.63
C ALA A 576 -2.96 -14.31 2.98
N VAL A 577 -2.20 -13.22 3.07
CA VAL A 577 -2.74 -11.87 3.33
C VAL A 577 -3.58 -11.31 2.17
N LEU A 578 -3.54 -11.93 0.99
CA LEU A 578 -4.38 -11.55 -0.15
C LEU A 578 -5.73 -12.26 -0.15
N GLU A 579 -5.99 -13.19 0.77
CA GLU A 579 -7.27 -13.88 0.89
C GLU A 579 -8.36 -12.87 1.32
N PRO A 580 -9.38 -12.63 0.48
CA PRO A 580 -10.42 -11.67 0.84
C PRO A 580 -11.32 -12.22 1.95
N THR A 581 -11.59 -11.40 2.96
CA THR A 581 -12.61 -11.66 3.98
C THR A 581 -14.02 -11.34 3.48
N ALA A 582 -14.13 -10.44 2.49
CA ALA A 582 -15.32 -10.20 1.70
C ALA A 582 -14.96 -9.95 0.24
N ASP A 583 -15.85 -10.38 -0.65
CA ASP A 583 -15.78 -10.12 -2.09
C ASP A 583 -17.20 -9.76 -2.55
N GLY A 584 -17.52 -8.46 -2.50
CA GLY A 584 -18.84 -7.96 -2.88
C GLY A 584 -19.16 -8.21 -4.37
N PHE A 585 -18.15 -8.35 -5.22
CA PHE A 585 -18.33 -8.67 -6.63
C PHE A 585 -18.87 -10.09 -6.82
N ARG A 586 -18.45 -11.04 -5.98
CA ARG A 586 -19.01 -12.40 -5.90
C ARG A 586 -20.05 -12.60 -4.78
N ASN A 587 -20.50 -11.53 -4.12
CA ASN A 587 -21.46 -11.59 -3.00
C ASN A 587 -21.02 -12.54 -1.86
N TYR A 588 -19.73 -12.54 -1.54
CA TYR A 588 -19.14 -13.33 -0.46
C TYR A 588 -18.77 -12.44 0.72
N ILE A 589 -19.03 -12.92 1.94
CA ILE A 589 -18.51 -12.33 3.17
C ILE A 589 -18.34 -13.41 4.23
N ARG A 590 -17.27 -13.31 5.03
CA ARG A 590 -17.10 -14.16 6.22
C ARG A 590 -18.16 -13.82 7.26
N LYS A 591 -18.68 -14.86 7.92
CA LYS A 591 -19.71 -14.74 8.94
C LYS A 591 -19.28 -13.77 10.06
N GLY A 592 -20.18 -12.88 10.45
CA GLY A 592 -19.96 -11.86 11.49
C GLY A 592 -19.42 -10.53 10.96
N GLN A 593 -19.14 -10.42 9.65
CA GLN A 593 -18.67 -9.17 9.02
C GLN A 593 -19.73 -8.50 8.13
N GLU A 594 -20.95 -9.04 8.08
CA GLU A 594 -22.03 -8.58 7.20
C GLU A 594 -22.35 -7.07 7.38
N GLY A 595 -22.11 -6.53 8.57
CA GLY A 595 -22.30 -5.12 8.89
C GLY A 595 -21.36 -4.15 8.18
N SER A 596 -20.19 -4.59 7.71
CA SER A 596 -19.20 -3.76 7.01
C SER A 596 -19.03 -4.11 5.52
N ALA A 597 -19.99 -4.85 4.96
CA ALA A 597 -19.88 -5.39 3.60
C ALA A 597 -19.80 -4.29 2.52
N ALA A 598 -20.46 -3.15 2.71
CA ALA A 598 -20.42 -2.03 1.78
C ALA A 598 -19.07 -1.32 1.80
N GLU A 599 -18.51 -1.12 2.99
CA GLU A 599 -17.18 -0.54 3.20
C GLU A 599 -16.11 -1.45 2.59
N GLN A 600 -16.18 -2.76 2.82
CA GLN A 600 -15.26 -3.73 2.22
C GLN A 600 -15.35 -3.78 0.69
N LEU A 601 -16.54 -3.61 0.09
CA LEU A 601 -16.68 -3.48 -1.37
C LEU A 601 -15.93 -2.26 -1.89
N VAL A 602 -16.10 -1.10 -1.25
CA VAL A 602 -15.46 0.15 -1.68
C VAL A 602 -13.95 0.08 -1.49
N ASP A 603 -13.49 -0.46 -0.37
CA ASP A 603 -12.06 -0.67 -0.10
C ASP A 603 -11.44 -1.60 -1.16
N ARG A 604 -12.10 -2.74 -1.47
CA ARG A 604 -11.67 -3.65 -2.53
C ARG A 604 -11.63 -2.97 -3.90
N ALA A 605 -12.62 -2.14 -4.21
CA ALA A 605 -12.66 -1.41 -5.48
C ALA A 605 -11.51 -0.41 -5.62
N ASN A 606 -11.18 0.30 -4.53
CA ASN A 606 -10.00 1.18 -4.47
C ASN A 606 -8.70 0.38 -4.70
N LEU A 607 -8.53 -0.76 -4.01
CA LEU A 607 -7.38 -1.64 -4.26
C LEU A 607 -7.35 -2.14 -5.71
N MET A 608 -8.48 -2.31 -6.38
CA MET A 608 -8.52 -2.69 -7.80
C MET A 608 -8.40 -1.47 -8.75
N THR A 609 -8.08 -0.28 -8.23
CA THR A 609 -7.95 0.99 -8.96
C THR A 609 -9.23 1.41 -9.70
N LEU A 610 -10.38 0.94 -9.22
CA LEU A 610 -11.68 1.20 -9.84
C LEU A 610 -12.24 2.54 -9.38
N THR A 611 -12.90 3.21 -10.32
CA THR A 611 -13.77 4.35 -10.02
C THR A 611 -15.14 3.89 -9.52
N ALA A 612 -15.92 4.78 -8.91
CA ALA A 612 -17.28 4.45 -8.48
C ALA A 612 -18.19 3.97 -9.64
N PRO A 613 -18.16 4.57 -10.85
CA PRO A 613 -18.89 4.04 -12.01
C PRO A 613 -18.43 2.64 -12.46
N GLU A 614 -17.12 2.37 -12.48
CA GLU A 614 -16.57 1.07 -12.85
C GLU A 614 -16.95 -0.02 -11.84
N MET A 615 -16.85 0.28 -10.54
CA MET A 615 -17.32 -0.63 -9.48
C MET A 615 -18.82 -0.92 -9.65
N THR A 616 -19.62 0.10 -9.91
CA THR A 616 -21.08 -0.03 -10.09
C THR A 616 -21.41 -0.97 -11.24
N VAL A 617 -20.86 -0.71 -12.44
CA VAL A 617 -21.17 -1.53 -13.62
C VAL A 617 -20.69 -2.97 -13.46
N LEU A 618 -19.56 -3.19 -12.81
CA LEU A 618 -19.03 -4.52 -12.51
C LEU A 618 -19.95 -5.31 -11.57
N VAL A 619 -20.43 -4.71 -10.47
CA VAL A 619 -21.38 -5.39 -9.57
C VAL A 619 -22.65 -5.78 -10.33
N GLY A 620 -23.26 -4.85 -11.07
CA GLY A 620 -24.48 -5.12 -11.83
C GLY A 620 -24.29 -6.24 -12.87
N GLY A 621 -23.18 -6.23 -13.60
CA GLY A 621 -22.87 -7.23 -14.63
C GLY A 621 -22.57 -8.60 -14.05
N LEU A 622 -21.80 -8.67 -12.97
CA LEU A 622 -21.49 -9.94 -12.29
C LEU A 622 -22.73 -10.59 -11.67
N ARG A 623 -23.69 -9.79 -11.18
CA ARG A 623 -25.01 -10.30 -10.77
C ARG A 623 -25.80 -10.87 -11.95
N ALA A 624 -25.85 -10.18 -13.08
CA ALA A 624 -26.53 -10.68 -14.29
C ALA A 624 -25.89 -11.97 -14.83
N LEU A 625 -24.58 -12.12 -14.65
CA LEU A 625 -23.81 -13.32 -15.01
C LEU A 625 -23.95 -14.48 -14.01
N GLY A 626 -24.57 -14.25 -12.85
CA GLY A 626 -24.68 -15.24 -11.79
C GLY A 626 -23.32 -15.66 -11.23
N ALA A 627 -22.37 -14.73 -11.13
CA ALA A 627 -20.99 -15.00 -10.69
C ALA A 627 -20.82 -15.03 -9.16
N ASN A 628 -21.88 -15.42 -8.44
CA ASN A 628 -21.88 -15.40 -6.98
C ASN A 628 -21.16 -16.62 -6.38
N PHE A 629 -20.53 -16.40 -5.23
CA PHE A 629 -20.05 -17.45 -4.36
C PHE A 629 -21.20 -18.41 -4.01
N GLY A 630 -20.93 -19.72 -4.10
CA GLY A 630 -21.89 -20.78 -3.82
C GLY A 630 -23.09 -20.82 -4.79
N GLN A 631 -23.01 -20.14 -5.94
CA GLN A 631 -24.16 -19.96 -6.86
C GLN A 631 -25.40 -19.39 -6.15
N SER A 632 -25.19 -18.56 -5.12
CA SER A 632 -26.29 -17.97 -4.35
C SER A 632 -27.15 -17.05 -5.23
N GLY A 633 -28.46 -17.03 -4.98
CA GLY A 633 -29.41 -16.16 -5.69
C GLY A 633 -29.41 -14.69 -5.22
N HIS A 634 -28.54 -14.33 -4.27
CA HIS A 634 -28.53 -12.99 -3.69
C HIS A 634 -28.07 -11.94 -4.71
N GLY A 635 -28.88 -10.91 -4.95
CA GLY A 635 -28.56 -9.85 -5.89
C GLY A 635 -28.78 -10.22 -7.35
N VAL A 636 -29.11 -11.47 -7.69
CA VAL A 636 -29.35 -11.92 -9.07
C VAL A 636 -30.76 -11.50 -9.50
N PHE A 637 -30.97 -10.19 -9.65
CA PHE A 637 -32.27 -9.59 -9.98
C PHE A 637 -32.53 -9.67 -11.49
N THR A 638 -32.53 -10.88 -12.03
CA THR A 638 -32.85 -11.16 -13.43
C THR A 638 -33.54 -12.52 -13.55
N LYS A 639 -34.35 -12.68 -14.60
CA LYS A 639 -34.92 -13.97 -15.00
C LYS A 639 -34.13 -14.66 -16.11
N ARG A 640 -33.03 -14.04 -16.56
CA ARG A 640 -32.17 -14.52 -17.66
C ARG A 640 -30.71 -14.53 -17.19
N PRO A 641 -30.36 -15.33 -16.17
CA PRO A 641 -28.97 -15.43 -15.73
C PRO A 641 -28.04 -15.83 -16.89
N GLU A 642 -26.76 -15.49 -16.76
CA GLU A 642 -25.75 -15.65 -17.82
C GLU A 642 -26.04 -14.81 -19.08
N THR A 643 -26.76 -13.69 -18.93
CA THR A 643 -27.02 -12.73 -20.01
C THR A 643 -26.66 -11.34 -19.49
N VAL A 644 -25.64 -10.68 -20.07
CA VAL A 644 -25.16 -9.38 -19.57
C VAL A 644 -26.18 -8.30 -19.92
N THR A 645 -26.93 -7.86 -18.92
CA THR A 645 -28.00 -6.87 -19.02
C THR A 645 -27.99 -5.96 -17.81
N ASN A 646 -28.63 -4.80 -17.92
CA ASN A 646 -28.84 -3.87 -16.80
C ASN A 646 -30.01 -4.28 -15.89
N ASP A 647 -30.50 -5.53 -15.97
CA ASP A 647 -31.64 -6.06 -15.22
C ASP A 647 -31.45 -5.86 -13.70
N PHE A 648 -30.22 -5.95 -13.19
CA PHE A 648 -29.90 -5.70 -11.78
C PHE A 648 -30.41 -4.33 -11.31
N PHE A 649 -30.06 -3.26 -12.02
CA PHE A 649 -30.43 -1.90 -11.64
C PHE A 649 -31.90 -1.61 -11.88
N VAL A 650 -32.45 -2.09 -13.01
CA VAL A 650 -33.88 -1.93 -13.33
C VAL A 650 -34.75 -2.55 -12.22
N ASN A 651 -34.41 -3.75 -11.77
CA ASN A 651 -35.20 -4.46 -10.76
C ASN A 651 -34.91 -4.00 -9.33
N LEU A 652 -33.69 -3.53 -9.03
CA LEU A 652 -33.34 -2.92 -7.75
C LEU A 652 -34.16 -1.64 -7.50
N LEU A 653 -34.32 -0.81 -8.53
CA LEU A 653 -35.00 0.49 -8.45
C LEU A 653 -36.52 0.42 -8.71
N ASP A 654 -37.07 -0.76 -9.03
CA ASP A 654 -38.50 -0.96 -9.21
C ASP A 654 -39.27 -0.78 -7.88
N MET A 655 -40.04 0.31 -7.79
CA MET A 655 -40.81 0.66 -6.59
C MET A 655 -41.94 -0.32 -6.24
N ARG A 656 -42.31 -1.22 -7.15
CA ARG A 656 -43.21 -2.35 -6.84
C ARG A 656 -42.56 -3.36 -5.90
N THR A 657 -41.24 -3.35 -5.77
CA THR A 657 -40.52 -4.15 -4.78
C THR A 657 -40.38 -3.35 -3.48
N LYS A 658 -40.69 -3.95 -2.34
CA LYS A 658 -40.41 -3.43 -1.00
C LYS A 658 -39.34 -4.30 -0.35
N TRP A 659 -38.26 -3.67 0.11
CA TRP A 659 -37.15 -4.34 0.78
C TRP A 659 -37.31 -4.35 2.29
N GLN A 660 -36.95 -5.46 2.92
CA GLN A 660 -36.87 -5.62 4.38
C GLN A 660 -35.74 -6.56 4.78
N LYS A 661 -35.26 -6.50 6.02
CA LYS A 661 -34.34 -7.51 6.55
C LYS A 661 -35.06 -8.86 6.61
N SER A 662 -34.38 -9.94 6.25
CA SER A 662 -34.93 -11.29 6.41
C SER A 662 -35.12 -11.59 7.90
N ALA A 663 -36.21 -12.28 8.23
CA ALA A 663 -36.49 -12.72 9.60
C ALA A 663 -35.73 -14.00 9.97
N THR A 664 -35.21 -14.74 8.98
CA THR A 664 -34.64 -16.08 9.15
C THR A 664 -33.17 -16.17 8.75
N SER A 665 -32.67 -15.20 7.98
CA SER A 665 -31.32 -15.20 7.44
C SER A 665 -30.61 -13.89 7.76
N GLU A 666 -29.64 -13.93 8.67
CA GLU A 666 -28.80 -12.78 9.02
C GLU A 666 -28.02 -12.28 7.78
N GLY A 667 -27.88 -10.96 7.64
CA GLY A 667 -27.21 -10.34 6.48
C GLY A 667 -27.99 -10.35 5.16
N VAL A 668 -29.14 -11.03 5.09
CA VAL A 668 -29.98 -11.11 3.90
C VAL A 668 -31.14 -10.10 3.97
N LEU A 669 -31.44 -9.49 2.83
CA LEU A 669 -32.59 -8.62 2.62
C LEU A 669 -33.54 -9.25 1.60
N GLU A 670 -34.83 -9.21 1.91
CA GLU A 670 -35.91 -9.76 1.10
C GLU A 670 -36.63 -8.64 0.37
N GLY A 671 -36.73 -8.78 -0.95
CA GLY A 671 -37.52 -7.91 -1.82
C GLY A 671 -38.86 -8.57 -2.12
N GLN A 672 -39.93 -8.06 -1.53
CA GLN A 672 -41.29 -8.57 -1.72
C GLN A 672 -42.07 -7.69 -2.70
N ASP A 673 -42.99 -8.28 -3.47
CA ASP A 673 -43.97 -7.51 -4.21
C ASP A 673 -44.84 -6.70 -3.23
N ARG A 674 -44.95 -5.39 -3.47
CA ARG A 674 -45.67 -4.48 -2.58
C ARG A 674 -47.18 -4.74 -2.54
N ALA A 675 -47.76 -5.31 -3.61
CA ALA A 675 -49.18 -5.57 -3.71
C ALA A 675 -49.54 -6.96 -3.18
N THR A 676 -48.75 -8.00 -3.51
CA THR A 676 -49.07 -9.38 -3.14
C THR A 676 -48.35 -9.86 -1.88
N GLY A 677 -47.24 -9.22 -1.49
CA GLY A 677 -46.36 -9.69 -0.43
C GLY A 677 -45.49 -10.88 -0.82
N GLU A 678 -45.55 -11.34 -2.07
CA GLU A 678 -44.76 -12.48 -2.54
C GLU A 678 -43.27 -12.13 -2.62
N LEU A 679 -42.42 -13.05 -2.16
CA LEU A 679 -40.97 -12.89 -2.27
C LEU A 679 -40.55 -12.89 -3.76
N LYS A 680 -39.99 -11.78 -4.23
CA LYS A 680 -39.47 -11.64 -5.59
C LYS A 680 -37.97 -11.91 -5.66
N TRP A 681 -37.23 -11.33 -4.74
CA TRP A 681 -35.76 -11.31 -4.77
C TRP A 681 -35.18 -11.44 -3.36
N THR A 682 -33.93 -11.89 -3.28
CA THR A 682 -33.10 -11.75 -2.08
C THR A 682 -31.82 -11.03 -2.46
N GLY A 683 -31.25 -10.22 -1.57
CA GLY A 683 -29.99 -9.54 -1.77
C GLY A 683 -29.26 -9.33 -0.44
N THR A 684 -28.04 -8.83 -0.52
CA THR A 684 -27.24 -8.45 0.65
C THR A 684 -27.07 -6.92 0.70
N VAL A 685 -26.37 -6.43 1.72
CA VAL A 685 -26.01 -5.01 1.82
C VAL A 685 -25.24 -4.54 0.57
N VAL A 686 -24.36 -5.37 0.02
CA VAL A 686 -23.59 -5.08 -1.20
C VAL A 686 -24.49 -4.82 -2.41
N ASP A 687 -25.65 -5.48 -2.48
CA ASP A 687 -26.60 -5.29 -3.58
C ASP A 687 -27.42 -4.02 -3.37
N LEU A 688 -27.95 -3.84 -2.14
CA LEU A 688 -28.90 -2.79 -1.84
C LEU A 688 -28.25 -1.42 -1.59
N VAL A 689 -26.94 -1.37 -1.34
CA VAL A 689 -26.23 -0.10 -1.17
C VAL A 689 -26.34 0.79 -2.40
N PHE A 690 -26.42 0.20 -3.60
CA PHE A 690 -26.66 0.90 -4.87
C PHE A 690 -28.08 1.47 -5.00
N GLY A 691 -29.02 1.06 -4.15
CA GLY A 691 -30.35 1.67 -4.06
C GLY A 691 -30.49 2.68 -2.92
N SER A 692 -29.46 2.79 -2.06
CA SER A 692 -29.51 3.49 -0.76
C SER A 692 -28.55 4.68 -0.67
N ASN A 693 -27.26 4.48 -0.94
CA ASN A 693 -26.28 5.56 -0.93
C ASN A 693 -26.58 6.52 -2.09
N SER A 694 -26.68 7.82 -1.82
CA SER A 694 -27.16 8.80 -2.80
C SER A 694 -26.31 8.90 -4.07
N GLN A 695 -24.98 8.73 -3.96
CA GLN A 695 -24.08 8.74 -5.11
C GLN A 695 -24.17 7.44 -5.90
N LEU A 696 -24.10 6.28 -5.23
CA LEU A 696 -24.23 4.98 -5.91
C LEU A 696 -25.60 4.81 -6.56
N ARG A 697 -26.64 5.35 -5.94
CA ARG A 697 -28.00 5.37 -6.49
C ARG A 697 -28.08 6.18 -7.77
N ALA A 698 -27.46 7.35 -7.83
CA ALA A 698 -27.42 8.13 -9.07
C ALA A 698 -26.72 7.36 -10.21
N LEU A 699 -25.66 6.60 -9.91
CA LEU A 699 -25.00 5.72 -10.88
C LEU A 699 -25.90 4.55 -11.30
N ALA A 700 -26.61 3.94 -10.35
CA ALA A 700 -27.58 2.88 -10.63
C ALA A 700 -28.74 3.38 -11.51
N GLU A 701 -29.23 4.60 -11.27
CA GLU A 701 -30.26 5.24 -12.08
C GLU A 701 -29.82 5.42 -13.53
N ALA A 702 -28.57 5.89 -13.76
CA ALA A 702 -28.00 6.01 -15.10
C ALA A 702 -28.00 4.67 -15.86
N TYR A 703 -27.64 3.57 -15.20
CA TYR A 703 -27.67 2.24 -15.83
C TYR A 703 -29.07 1.61 -15.87
N ALA A 704 -30.05 2.09 -15.10
CA ALA A 704 -31.43 1.60 -15.12
C ALA A 704 -32.30 2.25 -16.22
N CYS A 705 -31.83 3.33 -16.85
CA CYS A 705 -32.54 3.99 -17.94
C CYS A 705 -32.77 3.04 -19.13
N SER A 706 -33.88 3.24 -19.85
CA SER A 706 -34.30 2.35 -20.96
C SER A 706 -33.35 2.36 -22.15
N ASP A 707 -32.55 3.42 -22.30
CA ASP A 707 -31.53 3.61 -23.35
C ASP A 707 -30.12 3.19 -22.90
N ALA A 708 -29.94 2.76 -21.65
CA ALA A 708 -28.63 2.45 -21.09
C ALA A 708 -28.11 1.04 -21.43
N GLN A 709 -28.90 0.17 -22.05
CA GLN A 709 -28.52 -1.24 -22.24
C GLN A 709 -27.21 -1.42 -23.02
N GLN A 710 -27.02 -0.65 -24.11
CA GLN A 710 -25.81 -0.71 -24.92
C GLN A 710 -24.61 -0.14 -24.14
N ALA A 711 -24.78 1.04 -23.51
CA ALA A 711 -23.75 1.68 -22.70
C ALA A 711 -23.29 0.77 -21.56
N PHE A 712 -24.23 0.15 -20.82
CA PHE A 712 -23.95 -0.78 -19.75
C PHE A 712 -23.06 -1.96 -20.20
N VAL A 713 -23.35 -2.58 -21.35
CA VAL A 713 -22.53 -3.69 -21.85
C VAL A 713 -21.12 -3.21 -22.21
N HIS A 714 -20.98 -2.06 -22.87
CA HIS A 714 -19.66 -1.52 -23.22
C HIS A 714 -18.85 -1.12 -21.97
N ASP A 715 -19.47 -0.45 -21.00
CA ASP A 715 -18.83 -0.03 -19.77
C ASP A 715 -18.45 -1.25 -18.91
N PHE A 716 -19.30 -2.29 -18.86
CA PHE A 716 -18.97 -3.57 -18.23
C PHE A 716 -17.76 -4.23 -18.89
N VAL A 717 -17.72 -4.30 -20.22
CA VAL A 717 -16.59 -4.87 -20.97
C VAL A 717 -15.31 -4.07 -20.74
N SER A 718 -15.41 -2.74 -20.70
CA SER A 718 -14.27 -1.84 -20.43
C SER A 718 -13.71 -2.08 -19.02
N ALA A 719 -14.57 -2.08 -18.01
CA ALA A 719 -14.19 -2.33 -16.63
C ALA A 719 -13.65 -3.76 -16.41
N TRP A 720 -14.27 -4.76 -17.05
CA TRP A 720 -13.76 -6.14 -17.07
C TRP A 720 -12.36 -6.21 -17.66
N ASN A 721 -12.15 -5.60 -18.84
CA ASN A 721 -10.85 -5.55 -19.49
C ASN A 721 -9.79 -4.84 -18.63
N LYS A 722 -10.16 -3.75 -17.94
CA LYS A 722 -9.26 -3.09 -16.97
C LYS A 722 -8.83 -4.07 -15.88
N VAL A 723 -9.77 -4.70 -15.18
CA VAL A 723 -9.48 -5.63 -14.08
C VAL A 723 -8.59 -6.80 -14.52
N MET A 724 -8.88 -7.39 -15.69
CA MET A 724 -8.08 -8.50 -16.21
C MET A 724 -6.63 -8.12 -16.54
N ASN A 725 -6.33 -6.83 -16.72
CA ASN A 725 -5.00 -6.34 -17.12
C ASN A 725 -4.29 -5.50 -16.04
N LEU A 726 -4.80 -5.43 -14.81
CA LEU A 726 -4.18 -4.63 -13.73
C LEU A 726 -2.74 -5.03 -13.40
N ASP A 727 -2.35 -6.29 -13.65
CA ASP A 727 -1.02 -6.82 -13.41
C ASP A 727 -0.15 -6.97 -14.68
N ARG A 728 -0.63 -6.47 -15.83
CA ARG A 728 0.06 -6.56 -17.12
C ARG A 728 1.09 -5.46 -17.33
N PHE A 729 1.97 -5.32 -16.35
CA PHE A 729 3.09 -4.37 -16.39
C PHE A 729 4.11 -4.67 -17.51
N ASP A 730 4.10 -5.90 -18.04
CA ASP A 730 4.87 -6.30 -19.21
C ASP A 730 4.43 -5.60 -20.51
N LEU A 731 3.24 -4.99 -20.53
CA LEU A 731 2.69 -4.27 -21.68
C LEU A 731 2.75 -2.74 -21.56
N ALA A 732 3.18 -2.21 -20.41
CA ALA A 732 3.03 -0.80 -20.02
C ALA A 732 4.24 0.09 -20.33
#